data_AF-A0A7S3X161-F1
#
_entry.id   AF-A0A7S3X161-F1
#
_cell.length_a   1.000
_cell.length_b   1.000
_cell.length_c   1.000
_cell.angle_alpha   90.00
_cell.angle_beta   90.00
_cell.angle_gamma   90.00
#
_symmetry.space_group_name_H-M   'P 1'
#
loop_
_entity.id
_entity.type
_entity.pdbx_description
1 polymer ?
#
loop_
_entity_poly.entity_id
_entity_poly.type
_entity_poly.pdbx_seq_one_letter_code
_entity_poly.pdbx_strand_id
1 'polypeptide(L)'
;MPHYMPLLGLQPMSLNDVCCMVPAWFGITASVSLGALTAECSGTWSAGVAAAAIMAVIPAHTMRSVAGGYDNESIALTAMCTTFYFWTRALRPDPAVADGRATKASVVFGVLCGAAYVYMVAAWGGYVFVVNMIGVHAAALCACGRYTSKLHRAYSLFYVIGTLGATRVPPVNWAPVRNLEQMGPLLAFVGMQLLEYVEVQRRARKLSVLQVQLLRAKLALPIALALVGAAALLMQVGYFGPLSARVRGLFVKHTRTGNPLVDSVAEHQPANEQAYSHYLHHIYHIAPYGFFLSLVRFTDANLFIVLYAGTAYFFSNKMARLVILLGPVASALGGVLLGVAADQLLVRPVARLGSRILRLPSPPATGAAEAAAAEGAEEEEEEEDRSGKDASASAKERRKKGGKGGAKAEAALGEAWSHARALGALAMEGVELVYANPVSCLLRIALGAYAVYWCVPRGREFYDYSHQLAEGLSQPQIMFKAKTYNGQEVMVDDYREAYWWLRDKTPEDARVMAWWDYGYQITGIGERTTIADGNTWNHEHIATLGLILSGNEQKAHSIARHLADYVLVWAGGGGDDLAKSPHMARIGNSVFRDICPGDPTCSKFGFYQGGQPTPMMEECLLYKLTMHGQRGIAANESLFQHVFTSRYGKVRIFKVRRVSLKSKKWVADPANRRCDAPGSWYCVGQYPPALAPLIARRKNFAQLEDFNTKRSSEDEAYDKEYHERMSGRKGPSDGPGGGGGSKGRPGLWYLGCVGAEALLGEERTYSGGADGSTLAEARAFAKEAGSRYVALARSGMDGHAFAIPALPPGWKAGSLDDAGCSTPCLDFQEYGCGCADELCAEAGVSAVRGEEHVRRWAIYEVVAKGKKKAKKGSPKDEM
;
A
#
# COMPACT_ATOMS: atom_id res chain seq x y z
N MET A 1 -26.99 23.48 6.90
CA MET A 1 -26.26 23.83 8.14
C MET A 1 -26.12 25.33 8.47
N PRO A 2 -26.32 26.34 7.58
CA PRO A 2 -26.09 27.75 7.96
C PRO A 2 -27.17 28.37 8.86
N HIS A 3 -28.35 27.74 9.02
CA HIS A 3 -29.45 28.32 9.83
C HIS A 3 -29.38 28.03 11.34
N TYR A 4 -28.53 27.10 11.80
CA TYR A 4 -28.49 26.68 13.22
C TYR A 4 -27.31 27.29 14.01
N MET A 5 -26.31 27.87 13.34
CA MET A 5 -25.16 28.51 14.00
C MET A 5 -25.47 29.80 14.77
N PRO A 6 -26.40 30.67 14.32
CA PRO A 6 -26.78 31.86 15.09
C PRO A 6 -27.45 31.53 16.42
N LEU A 7 -28.07 30.34 16.53
CA LEU A 7 -28.70 29.82 17.75
C LEU A 7 -27.68 29.43 18.84
N LEU A 8 -26.40 29.26 18.48
CA LEU A 8 -25.31 28.87 19.39
C LEU A 8 -24.31 30.01 19.66
N GLY A 9 -24.56 31.22 19.15
CA GLY A 9 -23.66 32.37 19.35
C GLY A 9 -22.29 32.25 18.67
N LEU A 10 -22.13 31.30 17.74
CA LEU A 10 -20.88 31.07 17.00
C LEU A 10 -20.83 31.95 15.75
N GLN A 11 -19.64 32.46 15.41
CA GLN A 11 -19.43 33.17 14.14
C GLN A 11 -19.82 32.26 12.96
N PRO A 12 -20.40 32.81 11.88
CA PRO A 12 -20.74 32.04 10.70
C PRO A 12 -19.44 31.47 10.08
N MET A 13 -19.22 30.17 10.24
CA MET A 13 -18.10 29.46 9.63
C MET A 13 -18.40 29.23 8.15
N SER A 14 -17.43 29.45 7.27
CA SER A 14 -17.57 29.09 5.86
C SER A 14 -17.59 27.56 5.69
N LEU A 15 -18.11 27.08 4.56
CA LEU A 15 -18.09 25.64 4.25
C LEU A 15 -16.65 25.11 4.24
N ASN A 16 -15.70 25.90 3.74
CA ASN A 16 -14.28 25.54 3.71
C ASN A 16 -13.73 25.37 5.14
N ASP A 17 -14.05 26.28 6.05
CA ASP A 17 -13.59 26.18 7.45
C ASP A 17 -14.12 24.92 8.13
N VAL A 18 -15.40 24.58 7.87
CA VAL A 18 -15.98 23.33 8.37
C VAL A 18 -15.24 22.13 7.80
N CYS A 19 -15.03 22.06 6.49
CA CYS A 19 -14.28 20.96 5.85
C CYS A 19 -12.85 20.85 6.40
N CYS A 20 -12.16 21.96 6.67
CA CYS A 20 -10.83 21.93 7.25
C CYS A 20 -10.81 21.39 8.69
N MET A 21 -11.84 21.65 9.50
CA MET A 21 -11.88 21.27 10.92
C MET A 21 -12.47 19.88 11.17
N VAL A 22 -13.22 19.32 10.21
CA VAL A 22 -13.81 17.98 10.31
C VAL A 22 -12.80 16.90 10.72
N PRO A 23 -11.61 16.76 10.08
CA PRO A 23 -10.65 15.72 10.47
C PRO A 23 -10.21 15.80 11.93
N ALA A 24 -10.03 17.02 12.46
CA ALA A 24 -9.62 17.24 13.84
C ALA A 24 -10.73 16.88 14.85
N TRP A 25 -11.99 17.27 14.57
CA TRP A 25 -13.13 16.89 15.41
C TRP A 25 -13.33 15.38 15.45
N PHE A 26 -13.23 14.73 14.28
CA PHE A 26 -13.36 13.28 14.20
C PHE A 26 -12.16 12.55 14.83
N GLY A 27 -10.95 13.11 14.79
CA GLY A 27 -9.79 12.57 15.51
C GLY A 27 -10.01 12.51 17.04
N ILE A 28 -10.63 13.53 17.61
CA ILE A 28 -11.00 13.55 19.04
C ILE A 28 -12.03 12.44 19.33
N THR A 29 -13.09 12.36 18.51
CA THR A 29 -14.12 11.33 18.73
C THR A 29 -13.58 9.91 18.53
N ALA A 30 -12.68 9.69 17.57
CA ALA A 30 -12.02 8.41 17.37
C ALA A 30 -11.21 7.99 18.60
N SER A 31 -10.48 8.93 19.20
CA SER A 31 -9.68 8.69 20.42
C SER A 31 -10.54 8.31 21.62
N VAL A 32 -11.69 8.98 21.80
CA VAL A 32 -12.66 8.67 22.86
C VAL A 32 -13.32 7.31 22.61
N SER A 33 -13.78 7.02 21.38
CA SER A 33 -14.38 5.73 21.04
C SER A 33 -13.40 4.57 21.23
N LEU A 34 -12.11 4.77 20.91
CA LEU A 34 -11.08 3.76 21.16
C LEU A 34 -10.82 3.54 22.65
N GLY A 35 -10.77 4.61 23.45
CA GLY A 35 -10.65 4.51 24.89
C GLY A 35 -11.81 3.73 25.51
N ALA A 36 -13.03 3.99 25.06
CA ALA A 36 -14.22 3.24 25.47
C ALA A 36 -14.13 1.76 25.07
N LEU A 37 -13.68 1.45 23.84
CA LEU A 37 -13.42 0.07 23.39
C LEU A 37 -12.39 -0.64 24.29
N THR A 38 -11.28 0.02 24.61
CA THR A 38 -10.21 -0.59 25.42
C THR A 38 -10.64 -0.79 26.87
N ALA A 39 -11.45 0.12 27.42
CA ALA A 39 -12.05 -0.04 28.74
C ALA A 39 -12.96 -1.27 28.82
N GLU A 40 -13.80 -1.49 27.80
CA GLU A 40 -14.67 -2.67 27.71
C GLU A 40 -13.87 -3.97 27.61
N CYS A 41 -12.83 -4.01 26.78
CA CYS A 41 -12.02 -5.22 26.61
C CYS A 41 -11.13 -5.54 27.82
N SER A 42 -10.59 -4.51 28.48
CA SER A 42 -9.65 -4.69 29.60
C SER A 42 -10.35 -4.78 30.96
N GLY A 43 -11.64 -4.44 31.02
CA GLY A 43 -12.42 -4.37 32.27
C GLY A 43 -11.98 -3.26 33.23
N THR A 44 -11.17 -2.30 32.75
CA THR A 44 -10.54 -1.26 33.58
C THR A 44 -10.60 0.09 32.88
N TRP A 45 -11.06 1.12 33.60
CA TRP A 45 -11.15 2.49 33.06
C TRP A 45 -9.79 3.14 32.85
N SER A 46 -8.80 2.78 33.66
CA SER A 46 -7.40 3.26 33.53
C SER A 46 -6.77 2.86 32.20
N ALA A 47 -7.00 1.63 31.74
CA ALA A 47 -6.55 1.16 30.42
C ALA A 47 -7.22 1.94 29.28
N GLY A 48 -8.51 2.26 29.42
CA GLY A 48 -9.24 3.08 28.45
C GLY A 48 -8.71 4.51 28.36
N VAL A 49 -8.47 5.17 29.50
CA VAL A 49 -7.90 6.52 29.55
C VAL A 49 -6.49 6.54 28.97
N ALA A 50 -5.65 5.56 29.32
CA ALA A 50 -4.31 5.44 28.76
C ALA A 50 -4.33 5.23 27.24
N ALA A 51 -5.23 4.36 26.73
CA ALA A 51 -5.37 4.15 25.29
C ALA A 51 -5.84 5.41 24.54
N ALA A 52 -6.81 6.15 25.11
CA ALA A 52 -7.28 7.40 24.52
C ALA A 52 -6.18 8.48 24.50
N ALA A 53 -5.40 8.60 25.58
CA ALA A 53 -4.29 9.55 25.67
C ALA A 53 -3.19 9.23 24.65
N ILE A 54 -2.88 7.94 24.46
CA ILE A 54 -1.91 7.48 23.46
C ILE A 54 -2.41 7.79 22.04
N MET A 55 -3.68 7.44 21.74
CA MET A 55 -4.28 7.63 20.42
C MET A 55 -4.39 9.11 20.02
N ALA A 56 -4.59 10.00 20.99
CA ALA A 56 -4.67 11.44 20.74
C ALA A 56 -3.37 12.04 20.18
N VAL A 57 -2.22 11.40 20.44
CA VAL A 57 -0.89 11.91 20.10
C VAL A 57 -0.19 11.07 19.03
N ILE A 58 -0.62 9.82 18.81
CA ILE A 58 0.11 8.87 17.96
C ILE A 58 0.24 9.34 16.49
N PRO A 59 1.46 9.41 15.93
CA PRO A 59 1.67 9.87 14.55
C PRO A 59 0.92 9.07 13.48
N ALA A 60 0.78 7.76 13.70
CA ALA A 60 0.01 6.87 12.82
C ALA A 60 -1.46 7.29 12.65
N HIS A 61 -2.06 7.92 13.67
CA HIS A 61 -3.41 8.46 13.58
C HIS A 61 -3.40 9.89 13.05
N THR A 62 -2.52 10.74 13.59
CA THR A 62 -2.48 12.17 13.25
C THR A 62 -2.18 12.41 11.77
N MET A 63 -1.39 11.56 11.10
CA MET A 63 -1.08 11.69 9.67
C MET A 63 -2.30 11.74 8.74
N ARG A 64 -3.48 11.27 9.16
CA ARG A 64 -4.74 11.34 8.40
C ARG A 64 -5.86 12.07 9.15
N SER A 65 -5.58 12.67 10.30
CA SER A 65 -6.53 13.50 11.07
C SER A 65 -6.04 14.93 11.31
N VAL A 66 -4.98 15.37 10.62
CA VAL A 66 -4.54 16.77 10.61
C VAL A 66 -5.65 17.67 10.06
N ALA A 67 -5.86 18.83 10.70
CA ALA A 67 -6.75 19.86 10.19
C ALA A 67 -6.34 20.28 8.76
N GLY A 68 -7.31 20.39 7.86
CA GLY A 68 -7.10 20.62 6.43
C GLY A 68 -6.89 19.35 5.60
N GLY A 69 -6.55 18.22 6.22
CA GLY A 69 -6.48 16.90 5.58
C GLY A 69 -7.87 16.26 5.43
N TYR A 70 -8.76 16.91 4.68
CA TYR A 70 -10.13 16.45 4.45
C TYR A 70 -10.17 15.20 3.55
N ASP A 71 -9.83 14.06 4.14
CA ASP A 71 -9.87 12.74 3.53
C ASP A 71 -10.84 11.83 4.29
N ASN A 72 -11.34 10.81 3.60
CA ASN A 72 -12.41 9.95 4.08
C ASN A 72 -11.99 9.12 5.30
N GLU A 73 -10.69 8.84 5.45
CA GLU A 73 -10.12 8.05 6.54
C GLU A 73 -10.37 8.68 7.92
N SER A 74 -10.39 10.01 8.02
CA SER A 74 -10.57 10.73 9.29
C SER A 74 -11.91 10.40 9.95
N ILE A 75 -12.98 10.39 9.16
CA ILE A 75 -14.33 10.02 9.57
C ILE A 75 -14.45 8.51 9.76
N ALA A 76 -13.81 7.74 8.87
CA ALA A 76 -13.86 6.28 8.88
C ALA A 76 -13.28 5.67 10.17
N LEU A 77 -12.19 6.22 10.71
CA LEU A 77 -11.60 5.71 11.94
C LEU A 77 -12.55 5.84 13.14
N THR A 78 -13.29 6.95 13.21
CA THR A 78 -14.32 7.14 14.23
C THR A 78 -15.43 6.11 14.08
N ALA A 79 -15.95 5.94 12.86
CA ALA A 79 -17.01 4.98 12.57
C ALA A 79 -16.58 3.54 12.90
N MET A 80 -15.34 3.17 12.56
CA MET A 80 -14.76 1.87 12.85
C MET A 80 -14.63 1.62 14.37
N CYS A 81 -13.98 2.53 15.11
CA CYS A 81 -13.80 2.38 16.56
C CYS A 81 -15.14 2.34 17.29
N THR A 82 -16.11 3.15 16.85
CA THR A 82 -17.47 3.17 17.40
C THR A 82 -18.22 1.87 17.13
N THR A 83 -18.08 1.30 15.92
CA THR A 83 -18.67 -0.01 15.58
C THR A 83 -18.08 -1.11 16.45
N PHE A 84 -16.76 -1.14 16.62
CA PHE A 84 -16.08 -2.11 17.48
C PHE A 84 -16.45 -1.95 18.97
N TYR A 85 -16.62 -0.72 19.44
CA TYR A 85 -17.11 -0.44 20.79
C TYR A 85 -18.53 -0.99 21.00
N PHE A 86 -19.48 -0.70 20.12
CA PHE A 86 -20.84 -1.23 20.25
C PHE A 86 -20.90 -2.75 20.10
N TRP A 87 -20.06 -3.34 19.24
CA TRP A 87 -19.93 -4.79 19.12
C TRP A 87 -19.46 -5.45 20.43
N THR A 88 -18.33 -4.99 20.99
CA THR A 88 -17.79 -5.55 22.24
C THR A 88 -18.74 -5.32 23.42
N ARG A 89 -19.40 -4.16 23.47
CA ARG A 89 -20.41 -3.84 24.48
C ARG A 89 -21.68 -4.72 24.36
N ALA A 90 -22.06 -5.15 23.16
CA ALA A 90 -23.18 -6.07 22.96
C ALA A 90 -22.92 -7.48 23.52
N LEU A 91 -21.65 -7.82 23.77
CA LEU A 91 -21.18 -9.12 24.28
C LEU A 91 -20.91 -9.12 25.78
N ARG A 92 -21.14 -8.01 26.48
CA ARG A 92 -20.91 -7.92 27.92
C ARG A 92 -21.77 -8.95 28.68
N PRO A 93 -21.19 -9.76 29.59
CA PRO A 93 -21.97 -10.60 30.49
C PRO A 93 -22.83 -9.71 31.40
N ASP A 94 -24.06 -10.16 31.68
CA ASP A 94 -24.99 -9.44 32.55
C ASP A 94 -25.22 -10.34 33.77
N PRO A 95 -24.90 -9.86 34.99
CA PRO A 95 -25.02 -10.66 36.21
C PRO A 95 -26.45 -11.11 36.51
N ALA A 96 -27.47 -10.43 35.96
CA ALA A 96 -28.87 -10.83 36.14
C ALA A 96 -29.29 -12.05 35.30
N VAL A 97 -28.46 -12.51 34.34
CA VAL A 97 -28.78 -13.62 33.42
C VAL A 97 -27.55 -14.51 33.20
N ALA A 98 -27.37 -15.47 34.10
CA ALA A 98 -26.31 -16.50 34.07
C ALA A 98 -26.52 -17.55 32.95
N ASP A 99 -27.76 -17.81 32.53
CA ASP A 99 -28.14 -18.80 31.50
C ASP A 99 -27.62 -18.51 30.06
N GLY A 100 -26.86 -17.43 29.86
CA GLY A 100 -26.38 -17.03 28.53
C GLY A 100 -27.50 -16.61 27.56
N ARG A 101 -28.72 -16.34 28.07
CA ARG A 101 -29.85 -15.82 27.29
C ARG A 101 -29.61 -14.37 26.89
N ALA A 102 -30.17 -13.98 25.74
CA ALA A 102 -30.02 -12.62 25.25
C ALA A 102 -30.71 -11.59 26.15
N THR A 103 -29.95 -10.61 26.62
CA THR A 103 -30.43 -9.46 27.38
C THR A 103 -30.91 -8.34 26.46
N LYS A 104 -31.79 -7.48 26.97
CA LYS A 104 -32.26 -6.28 26.24
C LYS A 104 -31.10 -5.39 25.79
N ALA A 105 -30.05 -5.28 26.62
CA ALA A 105 -28.83 -4.56 26.29
C ALA A 105 -28.13 -5.13 25.04
N SER A 106 -28.00 -6.45 24.93
CA SER A 106 -27.36 -7.11 23.78
C SER A 106 -28.10 -6.83 22.46
N VAL A 107 -29.44 -6.77 22.50
CA VAL A 107 -30.27 -6.41 21.34
C VAL A 107 -30.08 -4.94 20.95
N VAL A 108 -30.14 -4.02 21.92
CA VAL A 108 -29.98 -2.57 21.66
C VAL A 108 -28.60 -2.28 21.10
N PHE A 109 -27.54 -2.79 21.72
CA PHE A 109 -26.17 -2.59 21.24
C PHE A 109 -25.89 -3.32 19.92
N GLY A 110 -26.55 -4.45 19.64
CA GLY A 110 -26.51 -5.10 18.33
C GLY A 110 -27.12 -4.24 17.20
N VAL A 111 -28.26 -3.58 17.48
CA VAL A 111 -28.89 -2.63 16.53
C VAL A 111 -28.02 -1.40 16.33
N LEU A 112 -27.49 -0.82 17.42
CA LEU A 112 -26.59 0.34 17.35
C LEU A 112 -25.28 0.01 16.61
N CYS A 113 -24.75 -1.21 16.80
CA CYS A 113 -23.60 -1.71 16.06
C CYS A 113 -23.90 -1.81 14.55
N GLY A 114 -25.06 -2.37 14.18
CA GLY A 114 -25.52 -2.39 12.78
C GLY A 114 -25.65 -0.98 12.19
N ALA A 115 -26.23 -0.03 12.92
CA ALA A 115 -26.36 1.37 12.48
C ALA A 115 -24.99 2.07 12.33
N ALA A 116 -24.06 1.87 13.28
CA ALA A 116 -22.70 2.38 13.20
C ALA A 116 -21.93 1.79 12.00
N TYR A 117 -22.18 0.52 11.68
CA TYR A 117 -21.63 -0.11 10.49
C TYR A 117 -22.20 0.47 9.18
N VAL A 118 -23.50 0.79 9.11
CA VAL A 118 -24.07 1.49 7.94
C VAL A 118 -23.39 2.85 7.73
N TYR A 119 -23.12 3.57 8.81
CA TYR A 119 -22.34 4.81 8.75
C TYR A 119 -20.91 4.57 8.24
N MET A 120 -20.24 3.52 8.71
CA MET A 120 -18.92 3.11 8.22
C MET A 120 -18.92 2.79 6.71
N VAL A 121 -19.93 2.06 6.22
CA VAL A 121 -20.09 1.72 4.80
C VAL A 121 -20.27 2.97 3.95
N ALA A 122 -20.99 3.97 4.45
CA ALA A 122 -21.19 5.24 3.76
C ALA A 122 -19.91 6.11 3.75
N ALA A 123 -19.04 5.97 4.75
CA ALA A 123 -17.84 6.79 4.89
C ALA A 123 -16.63 6.25 4.11
N TRP A 124 -16.36 4.94 4.14
CA TRP A 124 -15.10 4.40 3.60
C TRP A 124 -15.18 2.95 3.11
N GLY A 125 -14.43 2.66 2.05
CA GLY A 125 -14.32 1.33 1.43
C GLY A 125 -13.73 0.24 2.34
N GLY A 126 -13.10 0.60 3.45
CA GLY A 126 -12.60 -0.37 4.45
C GLY A 126 -13.69 -1.01 5.32
N TYR A 127 -14.98 -0.76 5.05
CA TYR A 127 -16.09 -1.48 5.68
C TYR A 127 -16.00 -3.01 5.50
N VAL A 128 -15.34 -3.48 4.43
CA VAL A 128 -15.02 -4.90 4.18
C VAL A 128 -14.17 -5.49 5.30
N PHE A 129 -13.21 -4.72 5.83
CA PHE A 129 -12.37 -5.14 6.95
C PHE A 129 -13.20 -5.29 8.23
N VAL A 130 -14.08 -4.33 8.52
CA VAL A 130 -14.91 -4.31 9.74
C VAL A 130 -15.85 -5.51 9.81
N VAL A 131 -16.57 -5.82 8.72
CA VAL A 131 -17.51 -6.95 8.71
C VAL A 131 -16.79 -8.30 8.80
N ASN A 132 -15.66 -8.44 8.12
CA ASN A 132 -14.85 -9.65 8.19
C ASN A 132 -14.22 -9.83 9.58
N MET A 133 -13.78 -8.76 10.21
CA MET A 133 -13.21 -8.81 11.55
C MET A 133 -14.24 -9.22 12.62
N ILE A 134 -15.45 -8.68 12.54
CA ILE A 134 -16.58 -9.09 13.42
C ILE A 134 -16.97 -10.56 13.14
N GLY A 135 -16.99 -10.97 11.87
CA GLY A 135 -17.25 -12.36 11.48
C GLY A 135 -16.20 -13.34 12.01
N VAL A 136 -14.91 -13.01 11.88
CA VAL A 136 -13.80 -13.82 12.41
C VAL A 136 -13.85 -13.90 13.93
N HIS A 137 -14.15 -12.80 14.61
CA HIS A 137 -14.32 -12.81 16.06
C HIS A 137 -15.48 -13.70 16.52
N ALA A 138 -16.64 -13.59 15.88
CA ALA A 138 -17.79 -14.43 16.19
C ALA A 138 -17.50 -15.92 15.93
N ALA A 139 -16.82 -16.24 14.82
CA ALA A 139 -16.39 -17.60 14.50
C ALA A 139 -15.36 -18.14 15.51
N ALA A 140 -14.41 -17.30 15.95
CA ALA A 140 -13.42 -17.67 16.96
C ALA A 140 -14.06 -17.96 18.32
N LEU A 141 -15.03 -17.16 18.76
CA LEU A 141 -15.79 -17.44 19.99
C LEU A 141 -16.52 -18.79 19.92
N CYS A 142 -17.08 -19.12 18.76
CA CYS A 142 -17.71 -20.42 18.54
C CYS A 142 -16.68 -21.56 18.57
N ALA A 143 -15.52 -21.38 17.94
CA ALA A 143 -14.44 -22.37 17.91
C ALA A 143 -13.84 -22.62 19.30
N CYS A 144 -13.76 -21.60 20.15
CA CYS A 144 -13.32 -21.71 21.54
C CYS A 144 -14.38 -22.33 22.47
N GLY A 145 -15.52 -22.78 21.95
CA GLY A 145 -16.59 -23.40 22.73
C GLY A 145 -17.44 -22.43 23.56
N ARG A 146 -17.22 -21.11 23.43
CA ARG A 146 -17.93 -20.05 24.18
C ARG A 146 -19.15 -19.52 23.44
N TYR A 147 -19.93 -20.43 22.85
CA TYR A 147 -21.15 -20.05 22.15
C TYR A 147 -22.26 -19.67 23.13
N THR A 148 -22.86 -18.50 22.95
CA THR A 148 -24.00 -18.02 23.74
C THR A 148 -25.12 -17.49 22.85
N SER A 149 -26.37 -17.59 23.32
CA SER A 149 -27.52 -17.00 22.62
C SER A 149 -27.43 -15.46 22.56
N LYS A 150 -26.66 -14.83 23.46
CA LYS A 150 -26.28 -13.39 23.40
C LYS A 150 -25.51 -13.08 22.10
N LEU A 151 -24.44 -13.84 21.83
CA LEU A 151 -23.62 -13.70 20.63
C LEU A 151 -24.45 -13.90 19.35
N HIS A 152 -25.36 -14.88 19.34
CA HIS A 152 -26.26 -15.12 18.22
C HIS A 152 -27.14 -13.91 17.88
N ARG A 153 -27.84 -13.36 18.88
CA ARG A 153 -28.75 -12.22 18.64
C ARG A 153 -27.98 -10.95 18.25
N ALA A 154 -26.87 -10.66 18.93
CA ALA A 154 -26.03 -9.52 18.59
C ALA A 154 -25.50 -9.61 17.15
N TYR A 155 -24.94 -10.76 16.75
CA TYR A 155 -24.41 -10.97 15.40
C TYR A 155 -25.51 -10.96 14.33
N SER A 156 -26.66 -11.58 14.60
CA SER A 156 -27.77 -11.62 13.65
C SER A 156 -28.35 -10.23 13.37
N LEU A 157 -28.53 -9.42 14.42
CA LEU A 157 -29.03 -8.04 14.28
C LEU A 157 -28.01 -7.16 13.56
N PHE A 158 -26.74 -7.26 13.93
CA PHE A 158 -25.65 -6.58 13.24
C PHE A 158 -25.62 -6.92 11.74
N TYR A 159 -25.66 -8.21 11.39
CA TYR A 159 -25.55 -8.67 10.01
C TYR A 159 -26.78 -8.26 9.17
N VAL A 160 -28.00 -8.47 9.67
CA VAL A 160 -29.22 -8.13 8.92
C VAL A 160 -29.32 -6.62 8.71
N ILE A 161 -29.16 -5.81 9.76
CA ILE A 161 -29.27 -4.34 9.66
C ILE A 161 -28.10 -3.79 8.85
N GLY A 162 -26.89 -4.29 9.10
CA GLY A 162 -25.68 -3.85 8.43
C GLY A 162 -25.70 -4.13 6.93
N THR A 163 -26.05 -5.36 6.52
CA THR A 163 -26.14 -5.73 5.10
C THR A 163 -27.29 -5.01 4.40
N LEU A 164 -28.48 -4.91 5.02
CA LEU A 164 -29.60 -4.16 4.43
C LEU A 164 -29.24 -2.68 4.23
N GLY A 165 -28.61 -2.04 5.21
CA GLY A 165 -28.16 -0.66 5.07
C GLY A 165 -27.02 -0.50 4.07
N ALA A 166 -26.07 -1.43 4.00
CA ALA A 166 -24.99 -1.41 3.02
C ALA A 166 -25.51 -1.45 1.58
N THR A 167 -26.57 -2.22 1.30
CA THR A 167 -27.16 -2.28 -0.06
C THR A 167 -27.82 -0.97 -0.51
N ARG A 168 -28.11 -0.04 0.41
CA ARG A 168 -28.69 1.27 0.09
C ARG A 168 -27.65 2.31 -0.32
N VAL A 169 -26.38 2.05 -0.08
CA VAL A 169 -25.29 2.95 -0.48
C VAL A 169 -25.02 2.74 -1.98
N PRO A 170 -25.27 3.74 -2.86
CA PRO A 170 -25.27 3.52 -4.31
C PRO A 170 -23.97 2.94 -4.89
N PRO A 171 -22.76 3.35 -4.44
CA PRO A 171 -21.51 2.72 -4.89
C PRO A 171 -21.35 1.25 -4.49
N VAL A 172 -22.03 0.80 -3.42
CA VAL A 172 -21.93 -0.56 -2.87
C VAL A 172 -22.98 -1.47 -3.49
N ASN A 173 -24.22 -0.99 -3.65
CA ASN A 173 -25.31 -1.71 -4.31
C ASN A 173 -25.39 -3.18 -3.84
N TRP A 174 -25.43 -4.16 -4.77
CA TRP A 174 -25.48 -5.60 -4.45
C TRP A 174 -24.11 -6.25 -4.16
N ALA A 175 -23.04 -5.47 -4.00
CA ALA A 175 -21.69 -5.99 -3.71
C ALA A 175 -21.65 -6.94 -2.49
N PRO A 176 -22.38 -6.70 -1.37
CA PRO A 176 -22.32 -7.59 -0.21
C PRO A 176 -22.77 -9.03 -0.45
N VAL A 177 -23.60 -9.25 -1.47
CA VAL A 177 -24.16 -10.56 -1.82
C VAL A 177 -23.43 -11.17 -3.03
N ARG A 178 -22.80 -10.33 -3.87
CA ARG A 178 -22.11 -10.76 -5.10
C ARG A 178 -20.61 -10.99 -4.92
N ASN A 179 -19.97 -10.25 -4.03
CA ASN A 179 -18.51 -10.29 -3.87
C ASN A 179 -18.10 -11.40 -2.90
N LEU A 180 -17.11 -12.20 -3.30
CA LEU A 180 -16.53 -13.27 -2.46
C LEU A 180 -15.96 -12.74 -1.13
N GLU A 181 -15.56 -11.48 -1.09
CA GLU A 181 -14.94 -10.82 0.06
C GLU A 181 -15.86 -10.70 1.28
N GLN A 182 -17.18 -10.83 1.10
CA GLN A 182 -18.18 -10.72 2.17
C GLN A 182 -18.93 -12.03 2.43
N MET A 183 -18.49 -13.13 1.79
CA MET A 183 -19.09 -14.45 1.99
C MET A 183 -18.72 -15.06 3.35
N GLY A 184 -17.54 -14.74 3.91
CA GLY A 184 -17.14 -15.22 5.24
C GLY A 184 -18.16 -14.87 6.34
N PRO A 185 -18.55 -13.60 6.48
CA PRO A 185 -19.59 -13.16 7.41
C PRO A 185 -20.97 -13.80 7.15
N LEU A 186 -21.34 -14.03 5.88
CA LEU A 186 -22.57 -14.74 5.51
C LEU A 186 -22.54 -16.20 5.98
N LEU A 187 -21.42 -16.89 5.77
CA LEU A 187 -21.22 -18.27 6.24
C LEU A 187 -21.26 -18.35 7.76
N ALA A 188 -20.62 -17.40 8.45
CA ALA A 188 -20.73 -17.27 9.90
C ALA A 188 -22.18 -17.03 10.33
N PHE A 189 -22.95 -16.21 9.62
CA PHE A 189 -24.38 -15.98 9.91
C PHE A 189 -25.19 -17.27 9.82
N VAL A 190 -25.06 -18.03 8.72
CA VAL A 190 -25.77 -19.30 8.54
C VAL A 190 -25.35 -20.33 9.61
N GLY A 191 -24.05 -20.42 9.90
CA GLY A 191 -23.52 -21.28 10.96
C GLY A 191 -24.08 -20.93 12.35
N MET A 192 -24.22 -19.64 12.65
CA MET A 192 -24.79 -19.17 13.90
C MET A 192 -26.28 -19.52 14.04
N GLN A 193 -27.08 -19.44 12.98
CA GLN A 193 -28.50 -19.86 13.01
C GLN A 193 -28.63 -21.35 13.32
N LEU A 194 -27.76 -22.17 12.72
CA LEU A 194 -27.71 -23.60 12.98
C LEU A 194 -27.36 -23.90 14.44
N LEU A 195 -26.34 -23.23 14.98
CA LEU A 195 -25.91 -23.41 16.37
C LEU A 195 -27.02 -23.03 17.37
N GLU A 196 -27.77 -21.96 17.12
CA GLU A 196 -28.87 -21.54 18.01
C GLU A 196 -30.01 -22.55 17.96
N TYR A 197 -30.36 -23.06 16.77
CA TYR A 197 -31.40 -24.07 16.64
C TYR A 197 -31.06 -25.35 17.44
N VAL A 198 -29.81 -25.80 17.36
CA VAL A 198 -29.32 -26.94 18.15
C VAL A 198 -29.38 -26.63 19.65
N GLU A 199 -29.00 -25.41 20.06
CA GLU A 199 -28.99 -24.98 21.45
C GLU A 199 -30.42 -24.89 22.04
N VAL A 200 -31.37 -24.39 21.26
CA VAL A 200 -32.80 -24.38 21.61
C VAL A 200 -33.32 -25.81 21.78
N GLN A 201 -32.96 -26.73 20.86
CA GLN A 201 -33.34 -28.14 21.00
C GLN A 201 -32.68 -28.84 22.19
N ARG A 202 -31.42 -28.51 22.49
CA ARG A 202 -30.71 -29.00 23.67
C ARG A 202 -31.46 -28.60 24.94
N ARG A 203 -31.87 -27.33 25.06
CA ARG A 203 -32.64 -26.81 26.19
C ARG A 203 -34.03 -27.43 26.29
N ALA A 204 -34.73 -27.58 25.16
CA ALA A 204 -36.08 -28.14 25.13
C ALA A 204 -36.12 -29.65 25.45
N ARG A 205 -35.08 -30.41 25.07
CA ARG A 205 -35.06 -31.88 25.16
C ARG A 205 -34.08 -32.46 26.19
N LYS A 206 -33.32 -31.62 26.92
CA LYS A 206 -32.28 -32.02 27.88
C LYS A 206 -31.35 -33.13 27.35
N LEU A 207 -30.83 -32.94 26.14
CA LEU A 207 -30.03 -33.94 25.40
C LEU A 207 -28.61 -34.09 25.99
N SER A 208 -28.05 -35.30 25.94
CA SER A 208 -26.67 -35.57 26.35
C SER A 208 -25.65 -34.97 25.36
N VAL A 209 -24.41 -34.72 25.80
CA VAL A 209 -23.34 -34.09 25.00
C VAL A 209 -23.12 -34.81 23.66
N LEU A 210 -23.15 -36.15 23.66
CA LEU A 210 -23.02 -36.98 22.45
C LEU A 210 -24.22 -36.82 21.49
N GLN A 211 -25.44 -36.70 22.02
CA GLN A 211 -26.64 -36.46 21.22
C GLN A 211 -26.64 -35.06 20.60
N VAL A 212 -26.10 -34.07 21.30
CA VAL A 212 -25.92 -32.70 20.78
C VAL A 212 -24.91 -32.69 19.63
N GLN A 213 -23.76 -33.36 19.76
CA GLN A 213 -22.77 -33.43 18.68
C GLN A 213 -23.30 -34.18 17.44
N LEU A 214 -24.04 -35.28 17.66
CA LEU A 214 -24.73 -35.99 16.58
C LEU A 214 -25.79 -35.14 15.89
N LEU A 215 -26.54 -34.34 16.65
CA LEU A 215 -27.55 -33.42 16.11
C LEU A 215 -26.89 -32.29 15.29
N ARG A 216 -25.77 -31.74 15.77
CA ARG A 216 -24.95 -30.77 15.01
C ARG A 216 -24.49 -31.35 13.69
N ALA A 217 -23.91 -32.55 13.70
CA ALA A 217 -23.43 -33.20 12.48
C ALA A 217 -24.59 -33.51 11.50
N LYS A 218 -25.72 -34.03 12.00
CA LYS A 218 -26.91 -34.33 11.18
C LYS A 218 -27.52 -33.11 10.50
N LEU A 219 -27.47 -31.95 11.13
CA LEU A 219 -28.01 -30.71 10.57
C LEU A 219 -26.98 -29.92 9.75
N ALA A 220 -25.70 -29.95 10.14
CA ALA A 220 -24.62 -29.26 9.42
C ALA A 220 -24.35 -29.87 8.04
N LEU A 221 -24.36 -31.20 7.92
CA LEU A 221 -24.05 -31.90 6.67
C LEU A 221 -25.00 -31.54 5.51
N PRO A 222 -26.35 -31.60 5.66
CA PRO A 222 -27.27 -31.23 4.57
C PRO A 222 -27.22 -29.74 4.23
N ILE A 223 -27.02 -28.86 5.22
CA ILE A 223 -26.89 -27.41 4.98
C ILE A 223 -25.59 -27.11 4.24
N ALA A 224 -24.48 -27.74 4.62
CA ALA A 224 -23.20 -27.61 3.92
C ALA A 224 -23.31 -28.11 2.46
N LEU A 225 -23.94 -29.27 2.24
CA LEU A 225 -24.20 -29.79 0.90
C LEU A 225 -25.09 -28.85 0.08
N ALA A 226 -26.14 -28.28 0.68
CA ALA A 226 -27.02 -27.31 0.02
C ALA A 226 -26.29 -26.01 -0.33
N LEU A 227 -25.43 -25.49 0.56
CA LEU A 227 -24.62 -24.30 0.31
C LEU A 227 -23.58 -24.55 -0.78
N VAL A 228 -22.90 -25.70 -0.78
CA VAL A 228 -21.94 -26.08 -1.83
C VAL A 228 -22.65 -26.27 -3.17
N GLY A 229 -23.82 -26.92 -3.18
CA GLY A 229 -24.64 -27.07 -4.38
C GLY A 229 -25.14 -25.73 -4.94
N ALA A 230 -25.62 -24.84 -4.07
CA ALA A 230 -26.02 -23.48 -4.45
C ALA A 230 -24.83 -22.67 -4.97
N ALA A 231 -23.66 -22.77 -4.33
CA ALA A 231 -22.44 -22.10 -4.78
C ALA A 231 -21.99 -22.60 -6.16
N ALA A 232 -22.03 -23.92 -6.40
CA ALA A 232 -21.68 -24.51 -7.69
C ALA A 232 -22.63 -24.06 -8.81
N LEU A 233 -23.94 -24.01 -8.55
CA LEU A 233 -24.94 -23.52 -9.50
C LEU A 233 -24.76 -22.03 -9.80
N LEU A 234 -24.56 -21.21 -8.76
CA LEU A 234 -24.36 -19.75 -8.91
C LEU A 234 -23.03 -19.41 -9.59
N MET A 235 -22.00 -20.24 -9.42
CA MET A 235 -20.74 -20.12 -10.18
C MET A 235 -20.93 -20.39 -11.67
N GLN A 236 -21.76 -21.37 -12.05
CA GLN A 236 -22.06 -21.63 -13.47
C GLN A 236 -22.84 -20.49 -14.13
N VAL A 237 -23.65 -19.77 -13.37
CA VAL A 237 -24.38 -18.57 -13.81
C VAL A 237 -23.49 -17.32 -13.86
N GLY A 238 -22.25 -17.40 -13.32
CA GLY A 238 -21.34 -16.24 -13.25
C GLY A 238 -21.78 -15.18 -12.25
N TYR A 239 -22.60 -15.53 -11.25
CA TYR A 239 -23.15 -14.58 -10.29
C TYR A 239 -22.12 -14.10 -9.26
N PHE A 240 -21.14 -14.94 -8.93
CA PHE A 240 -20.05 -14.56 -8.02
C PHE A 240 -18.94 -13.85 -8.79
N GLY A 241 -18.68 -12.60 -8.39
CA GLY A 241 -17.50 -11.87 -8.84
C GLY A 241 -16.23 -12.46 -8.21
N PRO A 242 -15.10 -12.53 -8.94
CA PRO A 242 -13.82 -12.92 -8.38
C PRO A 242 -13.38 -11.96 -7.27
N LEU A 243 -12.50 -12.40 -6.35
CA LEU A 243 -11.86 -11.52 -5.36
C LEU A 243 -11.21 -10.32 -6.07
N SER A 244 -11.48 -9.08 -5.63
CA SER A 244 -10.87 -7.90 -6.24
C SER A 244 -9.35 -8.02 -6.15
N ALA A 245 -8.66 -7.60 -7.21
CA ALA A 245 -7.20 -7.66 -7.26
C ALA A 245 -6.52 -6.89 -6.13
N ARG A 246 -7.14 -5.79 -5.67
CA ARG A 246 -6.64 -5.02 -4.53
C ARG A 246 -6.60 -5.85 -3.25
N VAL A 247 -7.63 -6.65 -3.01
CA VAL A 247 -7.72 -7.53 -1.83
C VAL A 247 -6.87 -8.78 -2.01
N ARG A 248 -6.83 -9.36 -3.23
CA ARG A 248 -5.96 -10.49 -3.55
C ARG A 248 -4.48 -10.16 -3.38
N GLY A 249 -4.07 -8.95 -3.74
CA GLY A 249 -2.71 -8.43 -3.52
C GLY A 249 -2.31 -8.32 -2.05
N LEU A 250 -3.27 -8.27 -1.12
CA LEU A 250 -3.01 -8.31 0.32
C LEU A 250 -2.68 -9.72 0.82
N PHE A 251 -3.28 -10.75 0.23
CA PHE A 251 -3.11 -12.14 0.67
C PHE A 251 -1.97 -12.87 -0.03
N VAL A 252 -1.69 -12.56 -1.30
CA VAL A 252 -0.63 -13.19 -2.07
C VAL A 252 0.57 -12.27 -2.17
N LYS A 253 1.77 -12.77 -1.83
CA LYS A 253 3.05 -12.03 -1.89
C LYS A 253 3.53 -11.87 -3.35
N HIS A 254 2.67 -11.37 -4.23
CA HIS A 254 3.09 -10.90 -5.55
C HIS A 254 3.64 -9.51 -5.38
N THR A 255 4.96 -9.37 -5.49
CA THR A 255 5.69 -8.12 -5.24
C THR A 255 5.28 -6.95 -6.15
N ARG A 256 4.38 -7.16 -7.12
CA ARG A 256 3.72 -6.16 -7.98
C ARG A 256 2.40 -6.76 -8.51
N THR A 257 1.31 -6.00 -8.49
CA THR A 257 -0.05 -6.45 -8.89
C THR A 257 -0.18 -6.77 -10.37
N GLY A 258 0.82 -6.42 -11.18
CA GLY A 258 0.82 -6.57 -12.64
C GLY A 258 0.18 -5.37 -13.34
N ASN A 259 -0.47 -4.46 -12.61
CA ASN A 259 -0.92 -3.17 -13.11
C ASN A 259 0.09 -2.06 -12.71
N PRO A 260 0.83 -1.49 -13.67
CA PRO A 260 1.77 -0.40 -13.40
C PRO A 260 1.13 0.82 -12.74
N LEU A 261 -0.18 1.06 -12.93
CA LEU A 261 -0.91 2.16 -12.32
C LEU A 261 -1.04 1.97 -10.81
N VAL A 262 -1.51 0.80 -10.38
CA VAL A 262 -1.64 0.46 -8.95
C VAL A 262 -0.25 0.37 -8.30
N ASP A 263 0.71 -0.23 -8.99
CA ASP A 263 2.07 -0.37 -8.45
C ASP A 263 2.85 0.96 -8.38
N SER A 264 2.42 1.99 -9.13
CA SER A 264 3.05 3.32 -9.12
C SER A 264 2.69 4.16 -7.90
N VAL A 265 1.57 3.84 -7.22
CA VAL A 265 1.14 4.58 -6.03
C VAL A 265 2.05 4.20 -4.87
N ALA A 266 2.79 5.18 -4.35
CA ALA A 266 3.75 4.97 -3.26
C ALA A 266 3.12 4.30 -2.03
N GLU A 267 1.85 4.56 -1.76
CA GLU A 267 1.10 4.00 -0.63
C GLU A 267 0.86 2.48 -0.72
N HIS A 268 0.91 1.91 -1.93
CA HIS A 268 0.72 0.48 -2.16
C HIS A 268 1.99 -0.36 -1.98
N GLN A 269 3.13 0.29 -1.74
CA GLN A 269 4.38 -0.40 -1.42
C GLN A 269 4.33 -0.97 0.00
N PRO A 270 5.08 -2.06 0.27
CA PRO A 270 5.22 -2.57 1.63
C PRO A 270 5.91 -1.52 2.53
N ALA A 271 5.49 -1.45 3.79
CA ALA A 271 6.12 -0.56 4.76
C ALA A 271 7.50 -1.09 5.15
N ASN A 272 8.50 -0.20 5.12
CA ASN A 272 9.81 -0.49 5.68
C ASN A 272 9.73 -0.53 7.22
N GLU A 273 10.61 -1.29 7.88
CA GLU A 273 10.69 -1.35 9.36
C GLU A 273 10.86 0.05 9.98
N GLN A 274 11.67 0.89 9.35
CA GLN A 274 11.86 2.29 9.76
C GLN A 274 10.55 3.09 9.77
N ALA A 275 9.60 2.78 8.88
CA ALA A 275 8.31 3.46 8.86
C ALA A 275 7.49 3.13 10.12
N TYR A 276 7.54 1.88 10.62
CA TYR A 276 6.86 1.51 11.86
C TYR A 276 7.44 2.23 13.06
N SER A 277 8.78 2.29 13.15
CA SER A 277 9.46 3.04 14.20
C SER A 277 9.12 4.54 14.13
N HIS A 278 9.05 5.10 12.92
CA HIS A 278 8.70 6.51 12.71
C HIS A 278 7.25 6.84 13.13
N TYR A 279 6.27 5.99 12.81
CA TYR A 279 4.85 6.28 13.07
C TYR A 279 4.37 5.85 14.47
N LEU A 280 5.00 4.86 15.10
CA LEU A 280 4.58 4.30 16.40
C LEU A 280 5.58 4.58 17.53
N HIS A 281 6.83 4.95 17.22
CA HIS A 281 7.91 5.28 18.15
C HIS A 281 7.97 4.33 19.37
N HIS A 282 7.75 4.84 20.59
CA HIS A 282 7.79 4.06 21.82
C HIS A 282 6.73 2.96 21.89
N ILE A 283 5.56 3.17 21.27
CA ILE A 283 4.44 2.23 21.31
C ILE A 283 4.77 0.96 20.52
N TYR A 284 5.61 1.06 19.49
CA TYR A 284 6.08 -0.11 18.74
C TYR A 284 6.72 -1.16 19.65
N HIS A 285 7.51 -0.74 20.63
CA HIS A 285 8.16 -1.63 21.59
C HIS A 285 7.23 -2.10 22.71
N ILE A 286 6.23 -1.29 23.07
CA ILE A 286 5.30 -1.58 24.18
C ILE A 286 4.16 -2.51 23.73
N ALA A 287 3.70 -2.40 22.48
CA ALA A 287 2.55 -3.13 21.98
C ALA A 287 2.66 -4.66 22.07
N PRO A 288 3.82 -5.31 21.83
CA PRO A 288 3.96 -6.76 22.01
C PRO A 288 3.74 -7.23 23.46
N TYR A 289 4.15 -6.44 24.45
CA TYR A 289 3.92 -6.77 25.86
C TYR A 289 2.44 -6.64 26.24
N GLY A 290 1.77 -5.61 25.71
CA GLY A 290 0.32 -5.46 25.83
C GLY A 290 -0.45 -6.60 25.15
N PHE A 291 0.04 -7.08 24.00
CA PHE A 291 -0.52 -8.25 23.31
C PHE A 291 -0.39 -9.52 24.14
N PHE A 292 0.79 -9.77 24.72
CA PHE A 292 0.99 -10.92 25.60
C PHE A 292 0.09 -10.87 26.84
N LEU A 293 -0.03 -9.71 27.49
CA LEU A 293 -0.93 -9.55 28.63
C LEU A 293 -2.39 -9.79 28.25
N SER A 294 -2.78 -9.37 27.04
CA SER A 294 -4.12 -9.61 26.50
C SER A 294 -4.36 -11.09 26.19
N LEU A 295 -3.34 -11.85 25.77
CA LEU A 295 -3.45 -13.30 25.59
C LEU A 295 -3.68 -14.04 26.91
N VAL A 296 -3.06 -13.59 28.00
CA VAL A 296 -3.21 -14.22 29.33
C VAL A 296 -4.62 -14.02 29.90
N ARG A 297 -5.25 -12.86 29.66
CA ARG A 297 -6.62 -12.56 30.11
C ARG A 297 -7.65 -12.95 29.06
N PHE A 298 -8.03 -14.22 29.01
CA PHE A 298 -8.97 -14.73 28.00
C PHE A 298 -10.44 -14.43 28.33
N THR A 299 -10.91 -13.23 27.96
CA THR A 299 -12.33 -12.81 28.02
C THR A 299 -12.91 -12.67 26.61
N ASP A 300 -14.25 -12.75 26.52
CA ASP A 300 -14.96 -12.69 25.23
C ASP A 300 -14.74 -11.35 24.50
N ALA A 301 -14.60 -10.26 25.25
CA ALA A 301 -14.29 -8.94 24.69
C ALA A 301 -12.79 -8.78 24.36
N ASN A 302 -11.89 -9.39 25.14
CA ASN A 302 -10.45 -9.23 24.92
C ASN A 302 -9.93 -10.05 23.74
N LEU A 303 -10.58 -11.20 23.44
CA LEU A 303 -10.31 -11.97 22.22
C LEU A 303 -10.43 -11.09 20.95
N PHE A 304 -11.35 -10.11 20.96
CA PHE A 304 -11.50 -9.16 19.86
C PHE A 304 -10.23 -8.35 19.61
N ILE A 305 -9.61 -7.77 20.65
CA ILE A 305 -8.38 -6.97 20.52
C ILE A 305 -7.22 -7.85 20.06
N VAL A 306 -7.10 -9.08 20.55
CA VAL A 306 -6.06 -10.03 20.13
C VAL A 306 -6.16 -10.35 18.64
N LEU A 307 -7.36 -10.71 18.17
CA LEU A 307 -7.59 -11.02 16.76
C LEU A 307 -7.42 -9.76 15.89
N TYR A 308 -7.83 -8.59 16.39
CA TYR A 308 -7.67 -7.33 15.69
C TYR A 308 -6.18 -7.01 15.52
N ALA A 309 -5.38 -7.17 16.57
CA ALA A 309 -3.93 -6.94 16.54
C ALA A 309 -3.23 -7.85 15.54
N GLY A 310 -3.51 -9.16 15.57
CA GLY A 310 -2.90 -10.12 14.64
C GLY A 310 -3.24 -9.81 13.19
N THR A 311 -4.50 -9.47 12.92
CA THR A 311 -4.98 -9.17 11.56
C THR A 311 -4.45 -7.83 11.05
N ALA A 312 -4.47 -6.78 11.88
CA ALA A 312 -3.98 -5.45 11.51
C ALA A 312 -2.46 -5.44 11.26
N TYR A 313 -1.69 -6.15 12.08
CA TYR A 313 -0.24 -6.27 11.90
C TYR A 313 0.09 -7.00 10.60
N PHE A 314 -0.64 -8.08 10.28
CA PHE A 314 -0.48 -8.80 9.02
C PHE A 314 -0.71 -7.90 7.79
N PHE A 315 -1.81 -7.15 7.76
CA PHE A 315 -2.15 -6.29 6.64
C PHE A 315 -1.24 -5.06 6.52
N SER A 316 -0.84 -4.47 7.64
CA SER A 316 0.10 -3.34 7.64
C SER A 316 1.43 -3.73 7.00
N ASN A 317 1.94 -4.94 7.26
CA ASN A 317 3.20 -5.41 6.68
C ASN A 317 3.15 -5.55 5.15
N LYS A 318 1.95 -5.64 4.56
CA LYS A 318 1.76 -5.78 3.12
C LYS A 318 1.62 -4.44 2.40
N MET A 319 1.14 -3.41 3.07
CA MET A 319 0.82 -2.13 2.44
C MET A 319 0.99 -0.97 3.43
N ALA A 320 1.84 0.00 3.09
CA ALA A 320 2.13 1.16 3.93
C ALA A 320 0.89 2.00 4.26
N ARG A 321 -0.08 2.09 3.35
CA ARG A 321 -1.37 2.76 3.61
C ARG A 321 -2.12 2.18 4.82
N LEU A 322 -1.99 0.87 5.08
CA LEU A 322 -2.75 0.18 6.13
C LEU A 322 -2.15 0.33 7.53
N VAL A 323 -1.04 1.06 7.68
CA VAL A 323 -0.50 1.46 9.00
C VAL A 323 -1.54 2.23 9.82
N ILE A 324 -2.49 2.91 9.16
CA ILE A 324 -3.61 3.58 9.84
C ILE A 324 -4.52 2.61 10.62
N LEU A 325 -4.64 1.35 10.19
CA LEU A 325 -5.39 0.32 10.92
C LEU A 325 -4.62 -0.21 12.12
N LEU A 326 -3.29 -0.07 12.12
CA LEU A 326 -2.41 -0.47 13.22
C LEU A 326 -2.39 0.58 14.34
N GLY A 327 -2.56 1.86 14.03
CA GLY A 327 -2.57 2.96 15.02
C GLY A 327 -3.54 2.74 16.20
N PRO A 328 -4.84 2.48 15.97
CA PRO A 328 -5.81 2.26 17.05
C PRO A 328 -5.47 1.03 17.92
N VAL A 329 -5.12 -0.10 17.30
CA VAL A 329 -4.84 -1.32 18.06
C VAL A 329 -3.51 -1.24 18.83
N ALA A 330 -2.48 -0.61 18.26
CA ALA A 330 -1.23 -0.36 18.97
C ALA A 330 -1.45 0.55 20.20
N SER A 331 -2.30 1.57 20.05
CA SER A 331 -2.70 2.46 21.15
C SER A 331 -3.51 1.72 22.22
N ALA A 332 -4.43 0.84 21.82
CA ALA A 332 -5.19 -0.01 22.74
C ALA A 332 -4.27 -0.95 23.55
N LEU A 333 -3.36 -1.67 22.88
CA LEU A 333 -2.42 -2.59 23.54
C LEU A 333 -1.45 -1.87 24.47
N GLY A 334 -0.93 -0.71 24.05
CA GLY A 334 -0.12 0.15 24.91
C GLY A 334 -0.90 0.64 26.14
N GLY A 335 -2.16 1.02 25.94
CA GLY A 335 -3.08 1.40 27.00
C GLY A 335 -3.40 0.26 27.97
N VAL A 336 -3.59 -0.97 27.49
CA VAL A 336 -3.79 -2.14 28.35
C VAL A 336 -2.60 -2.36 29.28
N LEU A 337 -1.37 -2.32 28.75
CA LEU A 337 -0.17 -2.52 29.57
C LEU A 337 -0.02 -1.42 30.63
N LEU A 338 -0.10 -0.16 30.21
CA LEU A 338 0.07 0.99 31.11
C LEU A 338 -1.07 1.07 32.14
N GLY A 339 -2.31 0.81 31.72
CA GLY A 339 -3.47 0.81 32.61
C GLY A 339 -3.43 -0.30 33.64
N VAL A 340 -3.09 -1.54 33.23
CA VAL A 340 -2.94 -2.64 34.19
C VAL A 340 -1.76 -2.39 35.13
N ALA A 341 -0.63 -1.88 34.64
CA ALA A 341 0.50 -1.52 35.49
C ALA A 341 0.10 -0.43 36.50
N ALA A 342 -0.58 0.63 36.07
CA ALA A 342 -1.07 1.69 36.94
C ALA A 342 -2.07 1.17 38.00
N ASP A 343 -2.99 0.29 37.60
CA ASP A 343 -3.97 -0.29 38.52
C ASP A 343 -3.33 -1.15 39.60
N GLN A 344 -2.37 -2.00 39.21
CA GLN A 344 -1.71 -2.94 40.11
C GLN A 344 -0.69 -2.26 41.03
N LEU A 345 0.01 -1.23 40.55
CA LEU A 345 1.10 -0.58 41.27
C LEU A 345 0.66 0.64 42.07
N LEU A 346 -0.35 1.38 41.61
CA LEU A 346 -0.74 2.67 42.21
C LEU A 346 -2.19 2.68 42.69
N VAL A 347 -3.16 2.43 41.81
CA VAL A 347 -4.59 2.66 42.14
C VAL A 347 -5.08 1.74 43.24
N ARG A 348 -4.87 0.42 43.12
CA ARG A 348 -5.33 -0.56 44.13
C ARG A 348 -4.57 -0.43 45.47
N PRO A 349 -3.23 -0.28 45.50
CA PRO A 349 -2.49 -0.08 46.75
C PRO A 349 -2.85 1.22 47.48
N VAL A 350 -2.96 2.34 46.76
CA VAL A 350 -3.30 3.64 47.36
C VAL A 350 -4.75 3.66 47.86
N ALA A 351 -5.70 3.09 47.11
CA ALA A 351 -7.08 2.97 47.56
C ALA A 351 -7.21 2.12 48.84
N ARG A 352 -6.48 1.01 48.94
CA ARG A 352 -6.47 0.15 50.14
C ARG A 352 -5.78 0.81 51.34
N LEU A 353 -4.72 1.59 51.11
CA LEU A 353 -4.06 2.36 52.16
C LEU A 353 -4.98 3.49 52.66
N GLY A 354 -5.64 4.19 51.73
CA GLY A 354 -6.62 5.23 52.03
C GLY A 354 -7.84 4.73 52.80
N SER A 355 -8.43 3.59 52.41
CA SER A 355 -9.56 3.01 53.14
C SER A 355 -9.19 2.55 54.56
N ARG A 356 -7.94 2.11 54.78
CA ARG A 356 -7.43 1.76 56.12
C ARG A 356 -7.17 2.99 57.00
N ILE A 357 -6.76 4.11 56.42
CA ILE A 357 -6.47 5.36 57.14
C ILE A 357 -7.76 6.15 57.44
N LEU A 358 -8.69 6.25 56.48
CA LEU A 358 -9.93 7.04 56.64
C LEU A 358 -11.11 6.29 57.28
N ARG A 359 -10.98 4.99 57.61
CA ARG A 359 -12.09 4.13 58.10
C ARG A 359 -13.39 4.24 57.26
N LEU A 360 -13.28 4.57 55.99
CA LEU A 360 -14.40 4.53 55.05
C LEU A 360 -14.64 3.08 54.62
N PRO A 361 -15.90 2.68 54.33
CA PRO A 361 -16.17 1.38 53.74
C PRO A 361 -15.30 1.24 52.48
N SER A 362 -14.51 0.17 52.40
CA SER A 362 -13.74 -0.13 51.20
C SER A 362 -14.68 -0.11 50.00
N PRO A 363 -14.36 0.60 48.90
CA PRO A 363 -15.17 0.53 47.70
C PRO A 363 -15.24 -0.94 47.27
N PRO A 364 -16.43 -1.46 46.90
CA PRO A 364 -16.55 -2.83 46.43
C PRO A 364 -15.58 -3.02 45.28
N ALA A 365 -14.75 -4.06 45.35
CA ALA A 365 -13.91 -4.45 44.25
C ALA A 365 -14.82 -4.74 43.05
N THR A 366 -14.87 -3.83 42.07
CA THR A 366 -15.74 -3.88 40.88
C THR A 366 -15.36 -4.99 39.89
N GLY A 367 -14.80 -6.09 40.38
CA GLY A 367 -14.58 -7.34 39.65
C GLY A 367 -14.63 -8.58 40.55
N ALA A 368 -14.72 -8.43 41.89
CA ALA A 368 -14.89 -9.56 42.81
C ALA A 368 -16.37 -9.82 43.13
N ALA A 369 -17.24 -8.79 43.06
CA ALA A 369 -18.68 -8.97 43.28
C ALA A 369 -19.36 -9.80 42.17
N GLU A 370 -18.87 -9.73 40.93
CA GLU A 370 -19.36 -10.58 39.82
C GLU A 370 -18.79 -12.00 39.86
N ALA A 371 -17.60 -12.21 40.47
CA ALA A 371 -16.99 -13.53 40.63
C ALA A 371 -17.56 -14.27 41.85
N ALA A 372 -17.74 -13.57 42.97
CA ALA A 372 -18.32 -14.13 44.20
C ALA A 372 -19.84 -14.37 44.08
N ALA A 373 -20.56 -13.59 43.26
CA ALA A 373 -21.96 -13.86 42.93
C ALA A 373 -22.14 -15.07 41.99
N ALA A 374 -21.08 -15.48 41.29
CA ALA A 374 -21.07 -16.69 40.48
C ALA A 374 -20.71 -17.94 41.32
N GLU A 375 -19.84 -17.81 42.32
CA GLU A 375 -19.49 -18.91 43.24
C GLU A 375 -20.57 -19.16 44.30
N GLY A 376 -21.21 -18.12 44.86
CA GLY A 376 -22.28 -18.29 45.86
C GLY A 376 -23.59 -18.86 45.30
N ALA A 377 -23.83 -18.76 43.99
CA ALA A 377 -24.99 -19.35 43.33
C ALA A 377 -24.78 -20.84 42.96
N GLU A 378 -23.53 -21.31 42.88
CA GLU A 378 -23.20 -22.73 42.68
C GLU A 378 -23.22 -23.51 44.01
N GLU A 379 -22.93 -22.86 45.15
CA GLU A 379 -23.00 -23.50 46.47
C GLU A 379 -24.45 -23.68 46.99
N GLU A 380 -25.39 -22.80 46.64
CA GLU A 380 -26.82 -22.97 47.01
C GLU A 380 -27.54 -24.08 46.21
N GLU A 381 -27.07 -24.43 45.00
CA GLU A 381 -27.61 -25.58 44.24
C GLU A 381 -27.03 -26.95 44.68
N GLU A 382 -25.89 -26.99 45.37
CA GLU A 382 -25.30 -28.25 45.89
C GLU A 382 -25.85 -28.67 47.28
N GLU A 383 -26.44 -27.76 48.07
CA GLU A 383 -27.05 -28.12 49.36
C GLU A 383 -28.48 -28.68 49.23
N GLU A 384 -29.25 -28.34 48.19
CA GLU A 384 -30.61 -28.87 47.99
C GLU A 384 -30.64 -30.34 47.48
N ASP A 385 -29.53 -30.86 46.92
CA ASP A 385 -29.48 -32.23 46.36
C ASP A 385 -28.98 -33.30 47.37
N ARG A 386 -28.75 -32.91 48.64
CA ARG A 386 -28.32 -33.83 49.72
C ARG A 386 -29.44 -34.39 50.61
N SER A 387 -30.69 -33.93 50.48
CA SER A 387 -31.83 -34.47 51.25
C SER A 387 -32.75 -35.34 50.39
N GLY A 388 -32.34 -36.57 50.10
CA GLY A 388 -33.18 -37.47 49.30
C GLY A 388 -32.61 -38.87 49.05
N LYS A 389 -31.97 -39.49 50.04
CA LYS A 389 -31.64 -40.92 49.99
C LYS A 389 -32.48 -41.66 51.02
N ASP A 390 -33.52 -42.35 50.54
CA ASP A 390 -33.99 -43.62 51.07
C ASP A 390 -34.93 -44.28 50.06
N ALA A 391 -34.41 -45.23 49.28
CA ALA A 391 -35.08 -46.48 48.91
C ALA A 391 -34.32 -47.24 47.81
N SER A 392 -34.22 -48.56 48.03
CA SER A 392 -34.05 -49.60 47.01
C SER A 392 -32.66 -49.81 46.41
N ALA A 393 -31.85 -50.54 47.19
CA ALA A 393 -30.90 -51.51 46.67
C ALA A 393 -31.63 -52.62 45.89
N SER A 394 -31.42 -52.68 44.57
CA SER A 394 -31.70 -53.86 43.73
C SER A 394 -31.19 -53.58 42.31
N ALA A 395 -30.72 -54.61 41.62
CA ALA A 395 -30.19 -54.60 40.24
C ALA A 395 -28.73 -54.14 40.05
N LYS A 396 -27.83 -54.70 40.86
CA LYS A 396 -26.42 -54.84 40.51
C LYS A 396 -26.14 -56.25 39.98
N GLU A 397 -26.64 -56.59 38.78
CA GLU A 397 -26.00 -57.62 37.94
C GLU A 397 -26.53 -57.61 36.52
N ARG A 398 -25.63 -57.86 35.56
CA ARG A 398 -25.84 -57.90 34.09
C ARG A 398 -25.85 -56.56 33.34
N ARG A 399 -24.65 -56.01 33.15
CA ARG A 399 -24.03 -55.92 31.80
C ARG A 399 -22.62 -55.36 31.91
N LYS A 400 -21.68 -56.28 32.05
CA LYS A 400 -20.25 -56.04 31.87
C LYS A 400 -19.85 -56.76 30.59
N LYS A 401 -19.58 -56.01 29.51
CA LYS A 401 -18.55 -56.33 28.50
C LYS A 401 -18.49 -55.23 27.41
N GLY A 402 -17.33 -54.57 27.33
CA GLY A 402 -16.92 -53.74 26.20
C GLY A 402 -16.48 -52.32 26.59
N GLY A 403 -15.16 -52.04 26.60
CA GLY A 403 -14.62 -50.67 26.57
C GLY A 403 -14.00 -50.11 27.87
N LYS A 404 -13.07 -50.84 28.50
CA LYS A 404 -12.44 -50.45 29.79
C LYS A 404 -11.26 -49.43 29.68
N GLY A 405 -11.04 -48.80 28.52
CA GLY A 405 -9.88 -47.91 28.29
C GLY A 405 -10.19 -46.41 28.38
N GLY A 406 -11.35 -45.95 27.87
CA GLY A 406 -11.65 -44.52 27.74
C GLY A 406 -12.15 -43.85 29.03
N ALA A 407 -13.00 -44.54 29.80
CA ALA A 407 -13.62 -43.97 31.00
C ALA A 407 -12.63 -43.72 32.16
N LYS A 408 -11.52 -44.45 32.22
CA LYS A 408 -10.44 -44.18 33.19
C LYS A 408 -9.60 -42.97 32.79
N ALA A 409 -9.46 -42.69 31.50
CA ALA A 409 -8.69 -41.56 30.99
C ALA A 409 -9.46 -40.23 31.15
N GLU A 410 -10.77 -40.22 30.88
CA GLU A 410 -11.61 -39.03 31.13
C GLU A 410 -11.77 -38.73 32.63
N ALA A 411 -11.92 -39.75 33.48
CA ALA A 411 -11.96 -39.56 34.93
C ALA A 411 -10.62 -39.05 35.48
N ALA A 412 -9.49 -39.59 35.00
CA ALA A 412 -8.16 -39.13 35.41
C ALA A 412 -7.83 -37.71 34.89
N LEU A 413 -8.31 -37.33 33.69
CA LEU A 413 -8.15 -35.96 33.18
C LEU A 413 -9.01 -34.96 33.95
N GLY A 414 -10.23 -35.36 34.34
CA GLY A 414 -11.13 -34.56 35.18
C GLY A 414 -10.59 -34.35 36.59
N GLU A 415 -10.06 -35.40 37.21
CA GLU A 415 -9.36 -35.31 38.50
C GLU A 415 -8.12 -34.42 38.38
N ALA A 416 -7.29 -34.59 37.35
CA ALA A 416 -6.12 -33.73 37.12
C ALA A 416 -6.47 -32.24 36.93
N TRP A 417 -7.58 -31.94 36.24
CA TRP A 417 -8.09 -30.57 36.09
C TRP A 417 -8.67 -29.98 37.38
N SER A 418 -9.34 -30.80 38.19
CA SER A 418 -9.84 -30.38 39.51
C SER A 418 -8.69 -30.10 40.48
N HIS A 419 -7.65 -30.95 40.48
CA HIS A 419 -6.43 -30.74 41.25
C HIS A 419 -5.64 -29.52 40.76
N ALA A 420 -5.57 -29.27 39.45
CA ALA A 420 -4.93 -28.06 38.90
C ALA A 420 -5.71 -26.77 39.23
N ARG A 421 -7.05 -26.82 39.24
CA ARG A 421 -7.90 -25.71 39.73
C ARG A 421 -7.73 -25.48 41.22
N ALA A 422 -7.70 -26.53 42.03
CA ALA A 422 -7.46 -26.43 43.47
C ALA A 422 -6.06 -25.90 43.78
N LEU A 423 -5.03 -26.33 43.05
CA LEU A 423 -3.67 -25.77 43.15
C LEU A 423 -3.61 -24.32 42.69
N GLY A 424 -4.35 -23.97 41.63
CA GLY A 424 -4.48 -22.60 41.14
C GLY A 424 -5.21 -21.70 42.13
N ALA A 425 -6.26 -22.19 42.79
CA ALA A 425 -7.00 -21.49 43.83
C ALA A 425 -6.13 -21.26 45.08
N LEU A 426 -5.41 -22.29 45.55
CA LEU A 426 -4.42 -22.17 46.64
C LEU A 426 -3.27 -21.22 46.29
N ALA A 427 -2.79 -21.24 45.05
CA ALA A 427 -1.77 -20.30 44.58
C ALA A 427 -2.31 -18.86 44.50
N MET A 428 -3.57 -18.66 44.09
CA MET A 428 -4.22 -17.36 44.07
C MET A 428 -4.53 -16.83 45.47
N GLU A 429 -4.90 -17.70 46.40
CA GLU A 429 -5.14 -17.36 47.81
C GLU A 429 -3.82 -16.99 48.53
N GLY A 430 -2.75 -17.74 48.27
CA GLY A 430 -1.39 -17.39 48.70
C GLY A 430 -0.86 -16.09 48.08
N VAL A 431 -1.17 -15.85 46.80
CA VAL A 431 -0.87 -14.58 46.13
C VAL A 431 -1.67 -13.43 46.74
N GLU A 432 -2.96 -13.59 47.06
CA GLU A 432 -3.80 -12.58 47.71
C GLU A 432 -3.32 -12.26 49.15
N LEU A 433 -2.87 -13.26 49.91
CA LEU A 433 -2.24 -13.08 51.23
C LEU A 433 -0.94 -12.26 51.14
N VAL A 434 -0.09 -12.55 50.14
CA VAL A 434 1.10 -11.76 49.83
C VAL A 434 0.73 -10.38 49.28
N TYR A 435 -0.39 -10.27 48.55
CA TYR A 435 -0.93 -9.04 47.96
C TYR A 435 -1.54 -8.10 49.02
N ALA A 436 -2.05 -8.65 50.12
CA ALA A 436 -2.70 -7.91 51.22
C ALA A 436 -1.74 -7.43 52.33
N ASN A 437 -0.49 -7.90 52.30
CA ASN A 437 0.54 -7.54 53.28
C ASN A 437 0.89 -6.03 53.19
N PRO A 438 0.94 -5.27 54.30
CA PRO A 438 1.29 -3.85 54.29
C PRO A 438 2.67 -3.55 53.66
N VAL A 439 3.63 -4.47 53.80
CA VAL A 439 4.99 -4.31 53.23
C VAL A 439 4.96 -4.43 51.70
N SER A 440 4.19 -5.37 51.15
CA SER A 440 4.04 -5.53 49.69
C SER A 440 3.24 -4.38 49.07
N CYS A 441 2.28 -3.81 49.82
CA CYS A 441 1.56 -2.61 49.42
C CYS A 441 2.51 -1.41 49.28
N LEU A 442 3.36 -1.15 50.26
CA LEU A 442 4.37 -0.08 50.21
C LEU A 442 5.43 -0.33 49.13
N LEU A 443 5.89 -1.57 48.96
CA LEU A 443 6.83 -1.96 47.89
C LEU A 443 6.25 -1.69 46.50
N ARG A 444 4.96 -1.96 46.28
CA ARG A 444 4.28 -1.71 45.01
C ARG A 444 4.05 -0.24 44.76
N ILE A 445 3.73 0.55 45.78
CA ILE A 445 3.65 2.01 45.67
C ILE A 445 5.03 2.57 45.32
N ALA A 446 6.10 2.08 45.94
CA ALA A 446 7.47 2.48 45.62
C ALA A 446 7.87 2.07 44.19
N LEU A 447 7.52 0.86 43.76
CA LEU A 447 7.75 0.38 42.39
C LEU A 447 6.88 1.14 41.36
N GLY A 448 5.67 1.53 41.73
CA GLY A 448 4.79 2.38 40.95
C GLY A 448 5.32 3.81 40.82
N ALA A 449 5.82 4.40 41.91
CA ALA A 449 6.48 5.70 41.89
C ALA A 449 7.75 5.66 41.05
N TYR A 450 8.53 4.58 41.14
CA TYR A 450 9.69 4.33 40.28
C TYR A 450 9.29 4.16 38.80
N ALA A 451 8.21 3.43 38.52
CA ALA A 451 7.69 3.28 37.16
C ALA A 451 7.21 4.62 36.59
N VAL A 452 6.51 5.44 37.38
CA VAL A 452 6.13 6.81 36.98
C VAL A 452 7.36 7.67 36.72
N TYR A 453 8.37 7.62 37.59
CA TYR A 453 9.63 8.34 37.41
C TYR A 453 10.32 7.96 36.09
N TRP A 454 10.27 6.69 35.66
CA TRP A 454 10.83 6.24 34.38
C TRP A 454 9.92 6.47 33.16
N CYS A 455 8.61 6.45 33.34
CA CYS A 455 7.62 6.61 32.27
C CYS A 455 7.38 8.08 31.91
N VAL A 456 7.44 9.01 32.87
CA VAL A 456 7.18 10.44 32.62
C VAL A 456 8.18 11.06 31.62
N PRO A 457 9.51 10.86 31.75
CA PRO A 457 10.47 11.38 30.77
C PRO A 457 10.26 10.81 29.36
N ARG A 458 10.00 9.49 29.26
CA ARG A 458 9.72 8.83 27.96
C ARG A 458 8.40 9.27 27.35
N GLY A 459 7.39 9.52 28.19
CA GLY A 459 6.11 10.07 27.75
C GLY A 459 6.27 11.49 27.20
N ARG A 460 7.12 12.31 27.83
CA ARG A 460 7.46 13.66 27.35
C ARG A 460 8.23 13.61 26.04
N GLU A 461 9.23 12.73 25.93
CA GLU A 461 9.97 12.50 24.68
C GLU A 461 9.03 12.03 23.56
N PHE A 462 8.12 11.10 23.85
CA PHE A 462 7.11 10.65 22.88
C PHE A 462 6.18 11.79 22.44
N TYR A 463 5.75 12.65 23.37
CA TYR A 463 4.92 13.81 23.08
C TYR A 463 5.66 14.83 22.20
N ASP A 464 6.89 15.19 22.58
CA ASP A 464 7.73 16.15 21.86
C ASP A 464 8.04 15.63 20.43
N TYR A 465 8.39 14.35 20.29
CA TYR A 465 8.60 13.70 19.00
C TYR A 465 7.34 13.72 18.14
N SER A 466 6.20 13.32 18.71
CA SER A 466 4.94 13.26 17.98
C SER A 466 4.47 14.65 17.56
N HIS A 467 4.74 15.68 18.36
CA HIS A 467 4.44 17.06 18.00
C HIS A 467 5.32 17.57 16.87
N GLN A 468 6.65 17.33 16.92
CA GLN A 468 7.56 17.67 15.82
C GLN A 468 7.18 16.98 14.52
N LEU A 469 6.79 15.71 14.60
CA LEU A 469 6.32 14.96 13.44
C LEU A 469 4.97 15.50 12.94
N ALA A 470 4.05 15.84 13.84
CA ALA A 470 2.78 16.48 13.47
C ALA A 470 2.99 17.84 12.79
N GLU A 471 3.95 18.66 13.23
CA GLU A 471 4.35 19.90 12.55
C GLU A 471 4.84 19.62 11.13
N GLY A 472 5.69 18.60 10.95
CA GLY A 472 6.16 18.16 9.64
C GLY A 472 5.01 17.67 8.73
N LEU A 473 4.08 16.90 9.27
CA LEU A 473 2.90 16.39 8.56
C LEU A 473 1.88 17.50 8.24
N SER A 474 1.87 18.59 9.00
CA SER A 474 0.99 19.74 8.80
C SER A 474 1.47 20.71 7.71
N GLN A 475 2.59 20.42 7.04
CA GLN A 475 3.07 21.27 5.95
C GLN A 475 2.11 21.22 4.75
N PRO A 476 1.68 22.37 4.20
CA PRO A 476 0.75 22.39 3.09
C PRO A 476 1.43 21.92 1.80
N GLN A 477 0.76 21.09 1.01
CA GLN A 477 1.33 20.58 -0.24
C GLN A 477 1.19 21.56 -1.42
N ILE A 478 0.24 22.50 -1.36
CA ILE A 478 -0.01 23.48 -2.43
C ILE A 478 0.85 24.73 -2.25
N MET A 479 1.08 25.14 -1.00
CA MET A 479 1.98 26.24 -0.64
C MET A 479 2.93 25.73 0.43
N PHE A 480 4.22 25.67 0.15
CA PHE A 480 5.20 25.14 1.10
C PHE A 480 6.33 26.15 1.35
N LYS A 481 6.82 26.17 2.58
CA LYS A 481 7.93 27.05 2.96
C LYS A 481 9.23 26.46 2.42
N ALA A 482 9.96 27.23 1.64
CA ALA A 482 11.28 26.86 1.16
C ALA A 482 12.32 27.83 1.72
N LYS A 483 13.53 27.32 2.00
CA LYS A 483 14.68 28.17 2.32
C LYS A 483 15.47 28.41 1.06
N THR A 484 15.68 29.68 0.72
CA THR A 484 16.60 30.06 -0.34
C THR A 484 18.05 29.76 0.06
N TYR A 485 18.97 29.77 -0.89
CA TYR A 485 20.40 29.57 -0.63
C TYR A 485 20.95 30.54 0.43
N ASN A 486 20.36 31.75 0.52
CA ASN A 486 20.73 32.79 1.47
C ASN A 486 20.10 32.60 2.87
N GLY A 487 19.41 31.48 3.12
CA GLY A 487 18.75 31.18 4.39
C GLY A 487 17.41 31.90 4.61
N GLN A 488 16.98 32.77 3.70
CA GLN A 488 15.69 33.45 3.80
C GLN A 488 14.55 32.46 3.55
N GLU A 489 13.59 32.42 4.46
CA GLU A 489 12.34 31.67 4.31
C GLU A 489 11.42 32.37 3.32
N VAL A 490 11.02 31.64 2.28
CA VAL A 490 10.13 32.11 1.23
C VAL A 490 8.96 31.13 1.11
N MET A 491 7.75 31.67 1.03
CA MET A 491 6.56 30.89 0.74
C MET A 491 6.50 30.63 -0.77
N VAL A 492 6.61 29.37 -1.20
CA VAL A 492 6.43 28.99 -2.60
C VAL A 492 4.95 28.72 -2.82
N ASP A 493 4.30 29.56 -3.63
CA ASP A 493 2.86 29.49 -3.95
C ASP A 493 2.57 29.34 -5.44
N ASP A 494 3.58 28.94 -6.22
CA ASP A 494 3.54 28.74 -7.68
C ASP A 494 2.36 27.89 -8.17
N TYR A 495 2.00 26.82 -7.44
CA TYR A 495 0.90 25.93 -7.84
C TYR A 495 -0.44 26.68 -7.82
N ARG A 496 -0.71 27.41 -6.72
CA ARG A 496 -1.92 28.22 -6.58
C ARG A 496 -1.94 29.35 -7.61
N GLU A 497 -0.82 30.05 -7.81
CA GLU A 497 -0.68 31.10 -8.82
C GLU A 497 -1.05 30.58 -10.21
N ALA A 498 -0.53 29.42 -10.59
CA ALA A 498 -0.81 28.79 -11.87
C ALA A 498 -2.28 28.38 -12.03
N TYR A 499 -2.91 27.84 -10.97
CA TYR A 499 -4.33 27.50 -11.00
C TYR A 499 -5.23 28.74 -11.08
N TRP A 500 -4.90 29.84 -10.39
CA TRP A 500 -5.63 31.10 -10.53
C TRP A 500 -5.45 31.74 -11.90
N TRP A 501 -4.24 31.68 -12.47
CA TRP A 501 -4.03 32.11 -13.86
C TRP A 501 -4.92 31.31 -14.80
N LEU A 502 -5.02 29.99 -14.60
CA LEU A 502 -5.88 29.14 -15.41
C LEU A 502 -7.36 29.54 -15.28
N ARG A 503 -7.83 29.82 -14.06
CA ARG A 503 -9.20 30.29 -13.79
C ARG A 503 -9.50 31.66 -14.41
N ASP A 504 -8.56 32.59 -14.34
CA ASP A 504 -8.82 34.00 -14.66
C ASP A 504 -8.44 34.37 -16.11
N LYS A 505 -7.58 33.58 -16.76
CA LYS A 505 -7.02 33.90 -18.10
C LYS A 505 -7.38 32.89 -19.19
N THR A 506 -8.14 31.84 -18.88
CA THR A 506 -8.63 30.89 -19.90
C THR A 506 -10.16 30.94 -20.02
N PRO A 507 -10.74 30.55 -21.18
CA PRO A 507 -12.19 30.39 -21.30
C PRO A 507 -12.74 29.37 -20.29
N GLU A 508 -13.98 29.54 -19.82
CA GLU A 508 -14.62 28.60 -18.87
C GLU A 508 -14.75 27.18 -19.44
N ASP A 509 -14.92 27.06 -20.75
CA ASP A 509 -15.03 25.77 -21.46
C ASP A 509 -13.65 25.16 -21.81
N ALA A 510 -12.56 25.72 -21.27
CA ALA A 510 -11.21 25.24 -21.53
C ALA A 510 -10.96 23.88 -20.88
N ARG A 511 -10.40 22.97 -21.69
CA ARG A 511 -10.03 21.62 -21.25
C ARG A 511 -8.52 21.55 -21.02
N VAL A 512 -8.12 21.13 -19.83
CA VAL A 512 -6.72 21.10 -19.41
C VAL A 512 -6.23 19.67 -19.26
N MET A 513 -5.18 19.34 -20.00
CA MET A 513 -4.46 18.09 -19.87
C MET A 513 -3.30 18.25 -18.90
N ALA A 514 -3.32 17.45 -17.85
CA ALA A 514 -2.23 17.30 -16.89
C ALA A 514 -2.15 15.83 -16.48
N TRP A 515 -1.09 15.45 -15.75
CA TRP A 515 -1.05 14.13 -15.14
C TRP A 515 -2.20 13.96 -14.12
N TRP A 516 -2.65 12.73 -13.91
CA TRP A 516 -3.88 12.43 -13.17
C TRP A 516 -3.85 12.90 -11.71
N ASP A 517 -2.66 12.96 -11.10
CA ASP A 517 -2.43 13.46 -9.73
C ASP A 517 -3.07 14.83 -9.47
N TYR A 518 -3.08 15.71 -10.49
CA TYR A 518 -3.46 17.12 -10.33
C TYR A 518 -4.90 17.43 -10.73
N GLY A 519 -5.67 16.43 -11.21
CA GLY A 519 -6.99 16.66 -11.79
C GLY A 519 -7.99 17.29 -10.82
N TYR A 520 -8.00 16.86 -9.56
CA TYR A 520 -8.85 17.46 -8.53
C TYR A 520 -8.45 18.90 -8.20
N GLN A 521 -7.15 19.20 -8.18
CA GLN A 521 -6.66 20.56 -7.91
C GLN A 521 -7.03 21.52 -9.05
N ILE A 522 -6.90 21.08 -10.30
CA ILE A 522 -7.30 21.85 -11.48
C ILE A 522 -8.81 22.13 -11.47
N THR A 523 -9.62 21.14 -11.13
CA THR A 523 -11.09 21.29 -11.11
C THR A 523 -11.54 22.14 -9.92
N GLY A 524 -10.95 21.93 -8.73
CA GLY A 524 -11.37 22.62 -7.50
C GLY A 524 -10.85 24.05 -7.38
N ILE A 525 -9.58 24.30 -7.74
CA ILE A 525 -8.95 25.63 -7.59
C ILE A 525 -8.95 26.38 -8.92
N GLY A 526 -8.64 25.69 -10.01
CA GLY A 526 -8.59 26.26 -11.34
C GLY A 526 -9.96 26.41 -12.01
N GLU A 527 -11.01 25.78 -11.47
CA GLU A 527 -12.39 25.78 -12.00
C GLU A 527 -12.43 25.51 -13.51
N ARG A 528 -11.62 24.54 -13.98
CA ARG A 528 -11.57 24.11 -15.39
C ARG A 528 -11.75 22.62 -15.53
N THR A 529 -12.17 22.23 -16.73
CA THR A 529 -12.35 20.81 -17.06
C THR A 529 -10.99 20.12 -17.16
N THR A 530 -10.70 19.17 -16.26
CA THR A 530 -9.54 18.29 -16.40
C THR A 530 -9.85 17.10 -17.31
N ILE A 531 -8.83 16.57 -17.99
CA ILE A 531 -8.96 15.35 -18.81
C ILE A 531 -8.91 14.09 -17.94
N ALA A 532 -8.04 14.05 -16.93
CA ALA A 532 -7.91 12.92 -16.01
C ALA A 532 -7.93 13.40 -14.55
N ASP A 533 -8.31 12.50 -13.64
CA ASP A 533 -8.43 12.76 -12.20
C ASP A 533 -7.80 11.65 -11.35
N GLY A 534 -7.72 11.92 -10.03
CA GLY A 534 -7.17 10.99 -9.05
C GLY A 534 -8.06 9.78 -8.73
N ASN A 535 -9.27 9.67 -9.30
CA ASN A 535 -10.10 8.48 -9.11
C ASN A 535 -9.57 7.30 -9.92
N THR A 536 -8.99 7.58 -11.09
CA THR A 536 -8.29 6.59 -11.93
C THR A 536 -9.11 5.37 -12.36
N TRP A 537 -10.43 5.52 -12.49
CA TRP A 537 -11.35 4.43 -12.84
C TRP A 537 -11.16 3.90 -14.27
N ASN A 538 -10.64 4.70 -15.20
CA ASN A 538 -10.39 4.33 -16.59
C ASN A 538 -8.88 4.30 -16.90
N HIS A 539 -8.28 3.12 -16.79
CA HIS A 539 -6.85 2.90 -17.04
C HIS A 539 -6.44 3.28 -18.47
N GLU A 540 -7.24 2.92 -19.48
CA GLU A 540 -6.93 3.22 -20.88
C GLU A 540 -6.89 4.71 -21.17
N HIS A 541 -7.74 5.48 -20.50
CA HIS A 541 -7.72 6.93 -20.61
C HIS A 541 -6.39 7.49 -20.05
N ILE A 542 -5.97 7.05 -18.88
CA ILE A 542 -4.69 7.46 -18.28
C ILE A 542 -3.50 7.00 -19.13
N ALA A 543 -3.54 5.79 -19.67
CA ALA A 543 -2.51 5.30 -20.59
C ALA A 543 -2.44 6.14 -21.88
N THR A 544 -3.56 6.69 -22.34
CA THR A 544 -3.59 7.64 -23.46
C THR A 544 -2.86 8.93 -23.10
N LEU A 545 -3.00 9.45 -21.87
CA LEU A 545 -2.22 10.60 -21.40
C LEU A 545 -0.74 10.26 -21.29
N GLY A 546 -0.41 9.07 -20.77
CA GLY A 546 0.96 8.55 -20.75
C GLY A 546 1.60 8.54 -22.14
N LEU A 547 0.89 8.02 -23.15
CA LEU A 547 1.33 8.02 -24.55
C LEU A 547 1.57 9.43 -25.11
N ILE A 548 0.71 10.39 -24.79
CA ILE A 548 0.87 11.78 -25.25
C ILE A 548 2.09 12.42 -24.59
N LEU A 549 2.24 12.26 -23.28
CA LEU A 549 3.32 12.89 -22.51
C LEU A 549 4.68 12.25 -22.79
N SER A 550 4.74 10.93 -22.99
CA SER A 550 5.99 10.21 -23.29
C SER A 550 6.34 10.14 -24.78
N GLY A 551 5.44 10.58 -25.67
CA GLY A 551 5.63 10.56 -27.12
C GLY A 551 6.38 11.78 -27.65
N ASN A 552 6.78 11.74 -28.92
CA ASN A 552 7.34 12.92 -29.59
C ASN A 552 6.29 14.03 -29.80
N GLU A 553 6.74 15.27 -29.98
CA GLU A 553 5.83 16.44 -30.07
C GLU A 553 4.78 16.32 -31.17
N GLN A 554 5.12 15.76 -32.32
CA GLN A 554 4.21 15.63 -33.47
C GLN A 554 3.11 14.59 -33.21
N LYS A 555 3.48 13.40 -32.72
CA LYS A 555 2.55 12.34 -32.35
C LYS A 555 1.67 12.78 -31.19
N ALA A 556 2.27 13.41 -30.18
CA ALA A 556 1.55 13.95 -29.03
C ALA A 556 0.52 15.01 -29.45
N HIS A 557 0.91 15.96 -30.30
CA HIS A 557 0.00 17.00 -30.83
C HIS A 557 -1.17 16.42 -31.63
N SER A 558 -0.90 15.40 -32.45
CA SER A 558 -1.93 14.76 -33.29
C SER A 558 -3.11 14.21 -32.48
N ILE A 559 -2.84 13.79 -31.24
CA ILE A 559 -3.84 13.27 -30.29
C ILE A 559 -4.35 14.40 -29.39
N ALA A 560 -3.45 15.18 -28.77
CA ALA A 560 -3.79 16.21 -27.80
C ALA A 560 -4.75 17.27 -28.35
N ARG A 561 -4.62 17.66 -29.62
CA ARG A 561 -5.49 18.65 -30.28
C ARG A 561 -6.98 18.27 -30.33
N HIS A 562 -7.32 17.01 -30.10
CA HIS A 562 -8.70 16.53 -30.05
C HIS A 562 -9.25 16.51 -28.61
N LEU A 563 -8.37 16.38 -27.62
CA LEU A 563 -8.73 16.20 -26.21
C LEU A 563 -8.66 17.50 -25.41
N ALA A 564 -7.62 18.30 -25.59
CA ALA A 564 -7.30 19.42 -24.70
C ALA A 564 -6.98 20.72 -25.44
N ASP A 565 -7.22 21.83 -24.75
CA ASP A 565 -6.93 23.20 -25.21
C ASP A 565 -5.62 23.72 -24.56
N TYR A 566 -5.33 23.27 -23.34
CA TYR A 566 -4.11 23.60 -22.59
C TYR A 566 -3.44 22.34 -22.02
N VAL A 567 -2.12 22.39 -21.88
CA VAL A 567 -1.29 21.38 -21.21
C VAL A 567 -0.61 22.04 -20.03
N LEU A 568 -0.77 21.47 -18.84
CA LEU A 568 -0.12 21.93 -17.61
C LEU A 568 0.91 20.87 -17.17
N VAL A 569 2.13 21.31 -16.90
CA VAL A 569 3.22 20.47 -16.40
C VAL A 569 3.82 21.09 -15.15
N TRP A 570 4.13 20.23 -14.17
CA TRP A 570 4.92 20.60 -12.99
C TRP A 570 6.41 20.49 -13.35
N ALA A 571 7.10 21.63 -13.27
CA ALA A 571 8.53 21.77 -13.55
C ALA A 571 9.28 22.12 -12.25
N GLY A 572 10.61 22.14 -12.26
CA GLY A 572 11.38 22.81 -11.22
C GLY A 572 12.02 21.95 -10.13
N GLY A 573 12.29 20.66 -10.39
CA GLY A 573 13.27 19.88 -9.62
C GLY A 573 12.80 19.48 -8.21
N GLY A 574 12.71 18.17 -7.99
CA GLY A 574 12.19 17.55 -6.77
C GLY A 574 10.70 17.24 -6.87
N GLY A 575 10.36 15.98 -7.18
CA GLY A 575 8.98 15.52 -7.32
C GLY A 575 8.22 16.01 -8.56
N ASP A 576 8.93 16.56 -9.55
CA ASP A 576 8.39 17.06 -10.80
C ASP A 576 7.87 15.95 -11.74
N ASP A 577 7.21 16.34 -12.83
CA ASP A 577 6.67 15.37 -13.79
C ASP A 577 7.78 14.53 -14.46
N LEU A 578 9.01 15.06 -14.52
CA LEU A 578 10.18 14.32 -15.03
C LEU A 578 10.54 13.14 -14.12
N ALA A 579 10.52 13.30 -12.81
CA ALA A 579 10.74 12.19 -11.89
C ALA A 579 9.66 11.09 -12.04
N LYS A 580 8.44 11.48 -12.40
CA LYS A 580 7.29 10.57 -12.64
C LYS A 580 7.26 9.99 -14.05
N SER A 581 8.03 10.54 -14.99
CA SER A 581 8.01 10.17 -16.40
C SER A 581 8.23 8.68 -16.69
N PRO A 582 9.07 7.91 -15.95
CA PRO A 582 9.17 6.47 -16.18
C PRO A 582 7.86 5.73 -15.87
N HIS A 583 7.09 6.19 -14.88
CA HIS A 583 5.77 5.62 -14.58
C HIS A 583 4.75 5.97 -15.66
N MET A 584 4.76 7.20 -16.17
CA MET A 584 3.90 7.61 -17.29
C MET A 584 4.15 6.75 -18.53
N ALA A 585 5.42 6.50 -18.86
CA ALA A 585 5.81 5.65 -19.98
C ALA A 585 5.41 4.19 -19.77
N ARG A 586 5.60 3.62 -18.57
CA ARG A 586 5.16 2.25 -18.24
C ARG A 586 3.64 2.07 -18.36
N ILE A 587 2.87 3.01 -17.83
CA ILE A 587 1.40 2.95 -17.90
C ILE A 587 0.95 3.07 -19.36
N GLY A 588 1.52 4.01 -20.13
CA GLY A 588 1.29 4.09 -21.58
C GLY A 588 1.63 2.79 -22.31
N ASN A 589 2.79 2.21 -22.01
CA ASN A 589 3.31 1.00 -22.68
C ASN A 589 2.47 -0.25 -22.42
N SER A 590 1.72 -0.27 -21.30
CA SER A 590 0.81 -1.38 -20.97
C SER A 590 -0.36 -1.51 -21.94
N VAL A 591 -0.87 -0.38 -22.46
CA VAL A 591 -1.99 -0.33 -23.43
C VAL A 591 -1.46 -0.16 -24.86
N PHE A 592 -0.40 0.64 -25.01
CA PHE A 592 0.23 0.99 -26.29
C PHE A 592 1.68 0.49 -26.31
N ARG A 593 1.90 -0.74 -26.79
CA ARG A 593 3.22 -1.42 -26.79
C ARG A 593 4.26 -0.79 -27.74
N ASP A 594 3.94 0.33 -28.39
CA ASP A 594 4.80 1.04 -29.34
C ASP A 594 5.68 2.12 -28.70
N ILE A 595 5.49 2.43 -27.41
CA ILE A 595 6.31 3.42 -26.69
C ILE A 595 7.72 2.86 -26.47
N CYS A 596 7.83 1.62 -25.98
CA CYS A 596 9.11 0.99 -25.65
C CYS A 596 9.19 -0.40 -26.31
N PRO A 597 9.55 -0.48 -27.60
CA PRO A 597 9.51 -1.73 -28.36
C PRO A 597 10.49 -2.76 -27.78
N GLY A 598 9.97 -3.96 -27.48
CA GLY A 598 10.76 -5.05 -26.89
C GLY A 598 11.09 -4.90 -25.40
N ASP A 599 10.56 -3.86 -24.74
CA ASP A 599 10.76 -3.63 -23.30
C ASP A 599 9.43 -3.37 -22.56
N PRO A 600 8.81 -4.41 -21.98
CA PRO A 600 7.58 -4.26 -21.20
C PRO A 600 7.69 -3.29 -20.02
N THR A 601 8.85 -3.23 -19.35
CA THR A 601 9.05 -2.38 -18.16
C THR A 601 9.54 -0.97 -18.48
N CYS A 602 9.79 -0.69 -19.77
CA CYS A 602 10.33 0.56 -20.27
C CYS A 602 11.53 1.07 -19.44
N SER A 603 12.45 0.16 -19.12
CA SER A 603 13.64 0.40 -18.30
C SER A 603 14.62 1.40 -18.92
N LYS A 604 14.62 1.53 -20.26
CA LYS A 604 15.48 2.44 -21.03
C LYS A 604 14.94 3.89 -21.11
N PHE A 605 13.76 4.15 -20.56
CA PHE A 605 13.14 5.48 -20.55
C PHE A 605 13.38 6.17 -19.20
N GLY A 606 14.17 7.24 -19.22
CA GLY A 606 14.54 7.99 -18.01
C GLY A 606 15.85 8.76 -18.20
N PHE A 607 16.67 8.77 -17.15
CA PHE A 607 17.97 9.42 -17.12
C PHE A 607 19.08 8.41 -16.80
N TYR A 608 20.25 8.57 -17.42
CA TYR A 608 21.47 7.86 -17.05
C TYR A 608 22.00 8.34 -15.69
N GLN A 609 22.87 7.53 -15.05
CA GLN A 609 23.60 7.95 -13.85
C GLN A 609 24.39 9.23 -14.16
N GLY A 610 24.10 10.31 -13.44
CA GLY A 610 24.62 11.66 -13.74
C GLY A 610 23.57 12.64 -14.32
N GLY A 611 22.32 12.21 -14.52
CA GLY A 611 21.22 13.12 -14.88
C GLY A 611 21.15 13.49 -16.37
N GLN A 612 21.86 12.74 -17.23
CA GLN A 612 21.73 12.87 -18.69
C GLN A 612 20.49 12.13 -19.19
N PRO A 613 19.62 12.75 -20.02
CA PRO A 613 18.43 12.08 -20.54
C PRO A 613 18.82 10.95 -21.52
N THR A 614 18.04 9.87 -21.56
CA THR A 614 18.17 8.88 -22.63
C THR A 614 17.65 9.45 -23.97
N PRO A 615 18.05 8.91 -25.14
CA PRO A 615 17.57 9.43 -26.43
C PRO A 615 16.04 9.46 -26.54
N MET A 616 15.36 8.46 -25.97
CA MET A 616 13.90 8.43 -25.90
C MET A 616 13.33 9.55 -25.01
N MET A 617 14.02 9.88 -23.92
CA MET A 617 13.63 10.94 -23.01
C MET A 617 13.89 12.34 -23.60
N GLU A 618 14.92 12.50 -24.42
CA GLU A 618 15.22 13.77 -25.08
C GLU A 618 14.18 14.12 -26.16
N GLU A 619 13.67 13.12 -26.88
CA GLU A 619 12.62 13.30 -27.90
C GLU A 619 11.21 13.49 -27.32
N CYS A 620 11.03 13.11 -26.05
CA CYS A 620 9.77 13.14 -25.30
C CYS A 620 9.20 14.57 -25.17
N LEU A 621 7.88 14.71 -25.40
CA LEU A 621 7.16 15.97 -25.22
C LEU A 621 7.33 16.51 -23.80
N LEU A 622 7.16 15.65 -22.79
CA LEU A 622 7.25 16.06 -21.39
C LEU A 622 8.58 16.74 -21.09
N TYR A 623 9.70 16.15 -21.53
CA TYR A 623 11.04 16.72 -21.34
C TYR A 623 11.18 18.11 -21.97
N LYS A 624 10.67 18.29 -23.19
CA LYS A 624 10.70 19.58 -23.89
C LYS A 624 9.83 20.65 -23.22
N LEU A 625 8.66 20.28 -22.69
CA LEU A 625 7.78 21.21 -21.98
C LEU A 625 8.37 21.63 -20.62
N THR A 626 8.88 20.67 -19.84
CA THR A 626 9.45 20.95 -18.51
C THR A 626 10.80 21.66 -18.57
N MET A 627 11.61 21.42 -19.62
CA MET A 627 12.91 22.08 -19.82
C MET A 627 12.84 23.29 -20.75
N HIS A 628 11.65 23.70 -21.22
CA HIS A 628 11.45 24.87 -22.06
C HIS A 628 12.18 26.13 -21.54
N GLY A 629 13.02 26.76 -22.36
CA GLY A 629 13.79 27.95 -21.98
C GLY A 629 14.95 27.67 -21.01
N GLN A 630 15.23 26.41 -20.70
CA GLN A 630 16.41 25.96 -19.95
C GLN A 630 17.32 25.13 -20.86
N ARG A 631 18.64 25.29 -20.73
CA ARG A 631 19.65 24.56 -21.54
C ARG A 631 19.47 24.68 -23.07
N GLY A 632 18.88 25.79 -23.54
CA GLY A 632 18.61 26.01 -24.96
C GLY A 632 17.50 25.12 -25.56
N ILE A 633 16.78 24.36 -24.73
CA ILE A 633 15.68 23.49 -25.17
C ILE A 633 14.40 24.32 -25.27
N ALA A 634 13.77 24.32 -26.45
CA ALA A 634 12.49 24.97 -26.68
C ALA A 634 11.50 23.96 -27.26
N ALA A 635 10.25 24.05 -26.82
CA ALA A 635 9.16 23.30 -27.40
C ALA A 635 8.74 23.96 -28.72
N ASN A 636 8.21 23.18 -29.64
CA ASN A 636 7.77 23.72 -30.91
C ASN A 636 6.53 24.61 -30.75
N GLU A 637 6.72 25.94 -30.81
CA GLU A 637 5.66 26.95 -30.64
C GLU A 637 4.49 26.81 -31.63
N SER A 638 4.73 26.21 -32.80
CA SER A 638 3.68 25.99 -33.80
C SER A 638 2.66 24.93 -33.35
N LEU A 639 3.05 24.04 -32.45
CA LEU A 639 2.23 22.95 -31.90
C LEU A 639 1.79 23.27 -30.46
N PHE A 640 2.74 23.67 -29.62
CA PHE A 640 2.53 23.99 -28.21
C PHE A 640 3.10 25.37 -27.92
N GLN A 641 2.22 26.36 -27.76
CA GLN A 641 2.64 27.72 -27.44
C GLN A 641 2.78 27.87 -25.93
N HIS A 642 3.94 28.31 -25.46
CA HIS A 642 4.11 28.68 -24.06
C HIS A 642 3.24 29.91 -23.71
N VAL A 643 2.49 29.85 -22.60
CA VAL A 643 1.56 30.93 -22.19
C VAL A 643 1.78 31.42 -20.76
N PHE A 644 2.31 30.58 -19.87
CA PHE A 644 2.55 30.94 -18.48
C PHE A 644 3.67 30.11 -17.87
N THR A 645 4.49 30.74 -17.04
CA THR A 645 5.44 30.11 -16.13
C THR A 645 5.29 30.78 -14.77
N SER A 646 5.18 30.01 -13.70
CA SER A 646 5.08 30.52 -12.34
C SER A 646 6.37 31.20 -11.87
N ARG A 647 6.30 31.97 -10.78
CA ARG A 647 7.41 32.79 -10.27
C ARG A 647 8.73 32.03 -10.08
N TYR A 648 8.71 30.85 -9.48
CA TYR A 648 9.90 30.01 -9.28
C TYR A 648 10.05 28.91 -10.35
N GLY A 649 9.27 28.98 -11.42
CA GLY A 649 9.30 28.03 -12.53
C GLY A 649 8.81 26.63 -12.16
N LYS A 650 8.04 26.49 -11.08
CA LYS A 650 7.49 25.21 -10.62
C LYS A 650 6.30 24.69 -11.46
N VAL A 651 5.61 25.57 -12.17
CA VAL A 651 4.51 25.21 -13.08
C VAL A 651 4.66 25.93 -14.39
N ARG A 652 4.35 25.22 -15.48
CA ARG A 652 4.33 25.79 -16.83
C ARG A 652 3.05 25.36 -17.53
N ILE A 653 2.46 26.30 -18.25
CA ILE A 653 1.24 26.09 -19.00
C ILE A 653 1.51 26.39 -20.46
N PHE A 654 1.07 25.48 -21.32
CA PHE A 654 1.19 25.56 -22.77
C PHE A 654 -0.19 25.49 -23.40
N LYS A 655 -0.44 26.33 -24.40
CA LYS A 655 -1.66 26.30 -25.22
C LYS A 655 -1.44 25.39 -26.43
N VAL A 656 -2.33 24.43 -26.62
CA VAL A 656 -2.33 23.56 -27.80
C VAL A 656 -2.79 24.36 -29.00
N ARG A 657 -1.98 24.44 -30.05
CA ARG A 657 -2.36 25.09 -31.32
C ARG A 657 -3.14 24.13 -32.20
N ARG A 658 -3.94 24.65 -33.15
CA ARG A 658 -4.70 23.84 -34.14
C ARG A 658 -5.64 22.80 -33.52
N VAL A 659 -6.27 23.15 -32.39
CA VAL A 659 -7.31 22.34 -31.73
C VAL A 659 -8.49 22.10 -32.68
N SER A 660 -8.99 20.87 -32.73
CA SER A 660 -10.14 20.54 -33.58
C SER A 660 -11.45 21.00 -32.95
N LEU A 661 -12.04 22.06 -33.52
CA LEU A 661 -13.38 22.55 -33.13
C LEU A 661 -14.46 21.48 -33.31
N LYS A 662 -14.34 20.60 -34.32
CA LYS A 662 -15.27 19.48 -34.53
C LYS A 662 -15.25 18.51 -33.36
N SER A 663 -14.06 18.15 -32.86
CA SER A 663 -13.94 17.29 -31.68
C SER A 663 -14.42 17.97 -30.41
N LYS A 664 -14.15 19.27 -30.24
CA LYS A 664 -14.65 20.03 -29.08
C LYS A 664 -16.17 20.06 -29.04
N LYS A 665 -16.84 20.35 -30.17
CA LYS A 665 -18.30 20.33 -30.29
C LYS A 665 -18.90 18.95 -30.05
N TRP A 666 -18.25 17.89 -30.53
CA TRP A 666 -18.71 16.51 -30.32
C TRP A 666 -18.74 16.11 -28.84
N VAL A 667 -17.70 16.46 -28.09
CA VAL A 667 -17.60 16.12 -26.65
C VAL A 667 -18.57 16.97 -25.81
N ALA A 668 -18.86 18.21 -26.25
CA ALA A 668 -19.81 19.08 -25.57
C ALA A 668 -21.26 18.58 -25.65
N ASP A 669 -21.61 17.88 -26.73
CA ASP A 669 -22.96 17.38 -26.97
C ASP A 669 -23.38 16.31 -25.94
N PRO A 670 -24.44 16.55 -25.14
CA PRO A 670 -24.95 15.60 -24.17
C PRO A 670 -25.40 14.26 -24.78
N ALA A 671 -25.82 14.23 -26.06
CA ALA A 671 -26.25 13.01 -26.74
C ALA A 671 -25.12 11.98 -26.89
N ASN A 672 -23.86 12.43 -26.84
CA ASN A 672 -22.70 11.56 -26.96
C ASN A 672 -22.23 10.95 -25.63
N ARG A 673 -22.93 11.26 -24.52
CA ARG A 673 -22.65 10.69 -23.20
C ARG A 673 -23.46 9.40 -23.03
N ARG A 674 -22.82 8.34 -22.51
CA ARG A 674 -23.50 7.10 -22.11
C ARG A 674 -23.75 7.14 -20.62
N CYS A 675 -25.01 7.24 -20.24
CA CYS A 675 -25.42 7.15 -18.85
C CYS A 675 -25.65 5.69 -18.47
N ASP A 676 -25.27 5.31 -17.25
CA ASP A 676 -25.46 3.96 -16.73
C ASP A 676 -26.94 3.65 -16.49
N ALA A 677 -27.74 4.68 -16.16
CA ALA A 677 -29.20 4.63 -16.14
C ALA A 677 -29.82 5.97 -16.64
N PRO A 678 -31.08 5.98 -17.12
CA PRO A 678 -31.76 7.23 -17.46
C PRO A 678 -31.83 8.17 -16.26
N GLY A 679 -31.24 9.36 -16.37
CA GLY A 679 -31.18 10.33 -15.27
C GLY A 679 -30.09 10.05 -14.22
N SER A 680 -29.18 9.09 -14.44
CA SER A 680 -28.03 8.90 -13.56
C SER A 680 -27.09 10.11 -13.61
N TRP A 681 -26.54 10.49 -12.46
CA TRP A 681 -25.47 11.49 -12.39
C TRP A 681 -24.17 11.01 -13.07
N TYR A 682 -24.04 9.69 -13.27
CA TYR A 682 -22.89 9.05 -13.92
C TYR A 682 -23.17 8.85 -15.41
N CYS A 683 -22.62 9.74 -16.24
CA CYS A 683 -22.71 9.68 -17.71
C CYS A 683 -21.33 9.84 -18.33
N VAL A 684 -20.75 8.73 -18.78
CA VAL A 684 -19.40 8.72 -19.36
C VAL A 684 -19.41 9.30 -20.77
N GLY A 685 -18.53 10.27 -21.02
CA GLY A 685 -18.33 10.84 -22.35
C GLY A 685 -17.64 9.86 -23.30
N GLN A 686 -18.06 9.83 -24.57
CA GLN A 686 -17.38 9.06 -25.59
C GLN A 686 -16.25 9.86 -26.24
N TYR A 687 -15.22 9.16 -26.72
CA TYR A 687 -14.16 9.80 -27.50
C TYR A 687 -14.68 10.30 -28.85
N PRO A 688 -14.14 11.41 -29.37
CA PRO A 688 -14.48 11.89 -30.70
C PRO A 688 -14.06 10.88 -31.78
N PRO A 689 -14.82 10.76 -32.90
CA PRO A 689 -14.54 9.80 -33.97
C PRO A 689 -13.12 9.92 -34.57
N ALA A 690 -12.52 11.11 -34.51
CA ALA A 690 -11.15 11.34 -34.96
C ALA A 690 -10.10 10.50 -34.19
N LEU A 691 -10.41 10.05 -32.98
CA LEU A 691 -9.55 9.19 -32.17
C LEU A 691 -9.87 7.69 -32.32
N ALA A 692 -10.83 7.32 -33.17
CA ALA A 692 -11.16 5.91 -33.42
C ALA A 692 -9.94 5.06 -33.85
N PRO A 693 -9.01 5.54 -34.70
CA PRO A 693 -7.80 4.78 -35.03
C PRO A 693 -6.87 4.54 -33.83
N LEU A 694 -6.86 5.46 -32.87
CA LEU A 694 -6.08 5.31 -31.64
C LEU A 694 -6.74 4.30 -30.71
N ILE A 695 -8.07 4.36 -30.59
CA ILE A 695 -8.86 3.44 -29.76
C ILE A 695 -8.77 2.01 -30.30
N ALA A 696 -8.81 1.83 -31.62
CA ALA A 696 -8.65 0.52 -32.26
C ALA A 696 -7.27 -0.13 -32.01
N ARG A 697 -6.25 0.68 -31.68
CA ARG A 697 -4.91 0.18 -31.33
C ARG A 697 -4.78 -0.20 -29.86
N ARG A 698 -5.73 0.19 -29.00
CA ARG A 698 -5.68 -0.16 -27.58
C ARG A 698 -5.83 -1.66 -27.47
N LYS A 699 -4.90 -2.28 -26.76
CA LYS A 699 -5.17 -3.59 -26.19
C LYS A 699 -6.06 -3.35 -24.99
N ASN A 700 -7.22 -4.02 -24.95
CA ASN A 700 -8.08 -3.99 -23.77
C ASN A 700 -7.24 -4.47 -22.59
N PHE A 701 -6.83 -3.52 -21.76
CA PHE A 701 -6.33 -3.88 -20.45
C PHE A 701 -7.58 -4.21 -19.67
N ALA A 702 -8.02 -5.47 -19.76
CA ALA A 702 -9.10 -5.98 -18.92
C ALA A 702 -8.72 -5.56 -17.50
N GLN A 703 -9.49 -4.62 -16.97
CA GLN A 703 -9.28 -4.11 -15.62
C GLN A 703 -9.20 -5.34 -14.74
N LEU A 704 -8.32 -5.35 -13.73
CA LEU A 704 -7.98 -6.54 -12.94
C LEU A 704 -9.17 -7.15 -12.15
N GLU A 705 -10.40 -6.75 -12.47
CA GLU A 705 -11.70 -7.23 -12.01
C GLU A 705 -12.45 -8.05 -13.09
N ASP A 706 -12.14 -7.87 -14.39
CA ASP A 706 -12.70 -8.60 -15.54
C ASP A 706 -11.84 -9.83 -15.91
N PHE A 707 -11.82 -10.82 -15.01
CA PHE A 707 -11.13 -12.10 -15.26
C PHE A 707 -11.85 -13.02 -16.27
N ASN A 708 -13.08 -12.68 -16.68
CA ASN A 708 -13.88 -13.49 -17.62
C ASN A 708 -13.58 -13.20 -19.10
N THR A 709 -12.79 -12.18 -19.41
CA THR A 709 -12.32 -11.95 -20.78
C THR A 709 -11.16 -12.89 -21.11
N LYS A 710 -11.35 -13.78 -22.09
CA LYS A 710 -10.29 -14.67 -22.62
C LYS A 710 -9.09 -13.81 -23.01
N ARG A 711 -7.98 -13.93 -22.26
CA ARG A 711 -6.72 -13.26 -22.58
C ARG A 711 -6.11 -13.93 -23.81
N SER A 712 -5.51 -13.14 -24.69
CA SER A 712 -4.73 -13.70 -25.80
C SER A 712 -3.42 -14.27 -25.25
N SER A 713 -2.88 -15.31 -25.90
CA SER A 713 -1.59 -15.92 -25.50
C SER A 713 -0.43 -14.92 -25.50
N GLU A 714 -0.50 -13.89 -26.35
CA GLU A 714 0.47 -12.78 -26.39
C GLU A 714 0.41 -11.84 -25.19
N ASP A 715 -0.76 -11.70 -24.56
CA ASP A 715 -0.94 -10.84 -23.39
C ASP A 715 -0.47 -11.56 -22.12
N GLU A 716 -0.71 -12.86 -22.02
CA GLU A 716 -0.17 -13.70 -20.95
C GLU A 716 1.37 -13.78 -21.00
N ALA A 717 1.95 -13.89 -22.21
CA ALA A 717 3.40 -13.86 -22.39
C ALA A 717 4.01 -12.50 -21.97
N TYR A 718 3.34 -11.40 -22.32
CA TYR A 718 3.75 -10.05 -21.92
C TYR A 718 3.68 -9.86 -20.40
N ASP A 719 2.60 -10.26 -19.75
CA ASP A 719 2.43 -10.17 -18.29
C ASP A 719 3.51 -11.00 -17.58
N LYS A 720 3.75 -12.23 -18.04
CA LYS A 720 4.78 -13.10 -17.48
C LYS A 720 6.17 -12.47 -17.60
N GLU A 721 6.51 -11.92 -18.77
CA GLU A 721 7.78 -11.25 -18.99
C GLU A 721 7.91 -9.98 -18.13
N TYR A 722 6.85 -9.18 -18.02
CA TYR A 722 6.80 -8.01 -17.15
C TYR A 722 7.08 -8.39 -15.69
N HIS A 723 6.42 -9.44 -15.17
CA HIS A 723 6.65 -9.96 -13.82
C HIS A 723 8.08 -10.51 -13.62
N GLU A 724 8.63 -11.24 -14.59
CA GLU A 724 9.99 -11.77 -14.54
C GLU A 724 11.04 -10.64 -14.45
N ARG A 725 10.91 -9.60 -15.27
CA ARG A 725 11.81 -8.44 -15.24
C ARG A 725 11.66 -7.63 -13.96
N MET A 726 10.42 -7.37 -13.52
CA MET A 726 10.15 -6.60 -12.31
C MET A 726 10.57 -7.31 -11.01
N SER A 727 10.57 -8.65 -11.01
CA SER A 727 11.08 -9.47 -9.90
C SER A 727 12.61 -9.61 -9.89
N GLY A 728 13.32 -9.00 -10.85
CA GLY A 728 14.77 -9.11 -10.98
C GLY A 728 15.27 -10.46 -11.51
N ARG A 729 14.37 -11.35 -11.94
CA ARG A 729 14.71 -12.70 -12.45
C ARG A 729 15.21 -12.67 -13.90
N LYS A 730 14.92 -11.60 -14.65
CA LYS A 730 15.49 -11.29 -15.98
C LYS A 730 16.07 -9.88 -15.98
N GLY A 731 17.31 -9.74 -16.44
CA GLY A 731 17.91 -8.44 -16.75
C GLY A 731 17.27 -7.79 -17.98
N PRO A 732 17.57 -6.51 -18.27
CA PRO A 732 17.07 -5.86 -19.49
C PRO A 732 17.57 -6.62 -20.71
N SER A 733 16.67 -7.27 -21.46
CA SER A 733 17.05 -7.95 -22.68
C SER A 733 17.30 -6.92 -23.78
N ASP A 734 18.42 -7.04 -24.49
CA ASP A 734 18.49 -6.53 -25.84
C ASP A 734 17.46 -7.27 -26.69
N GLY A 735 16.66 -6.51 -27.44
CA GLY A 735 15.50 -7.03 -28.16
C GLY A 735 15.85 -8.11 -29.19
N PRO A 736 14.85 -8.82 -29.72
CA PRO A 736 15.07 -9.92 -30.65
C PRO A 736 15.57 -9.39 -32.00
N GLY A 737 16.89 -9.43 -32.19
CA GLY A 737 17.55 -8.96 -33.39
C GLY A 737 19.06 -8.83 -33.20
N GLY A 738 19.72 -9.90 -32.77
CA GLY A 738 21.16 -9.91 -32.54
C GLY A 738 21.72 -11.32 -32.50
N GLY A 739 21.57 -12.05 -33.61
CA GLY A 739 22.36 -13.26 -33.86
C GLY A 739 23.84 -12.90 -33.85
N GLY A 740 24.66 -13.79 -33.28
CA GLY A 740 26.06 -13.55 -32.94
C GLY A 740 26.94 -13.00 -34.06
N GLY A 741 28.01 -12.32 -33.63
CA GLY A 741 29.13 -11.93 -34.49
C GLY A 741 29.12 -10.47 -34.96
N SER A 742 29.42 -9.54 -34.06
CA SER A 742 30.33 -8.38 -34.26
C SER A 742 30.09 -7.34 -33.17
N LYS A 743 31.12 -7.06 -32.36
CA LYS A 743 31.10 -5.94 -31.40
C LYS A 743 31.19 -4.64 -32.19
N GLY A 744 30.08 -3.90 -32.27
CA GLY A 744 30.05 -2.58 -32.89
C GLY A 744 28.98 -1.70 -32.28
N ARG A 745 29.39 -0.62 -31.61
CA ARG A 745 28.52 0.51 -31.25
C ARG A 745 28.38 1.47 -32.44
N PRO A 746 27.37 2.36 -32.45
CA PRO A 746 27.14 3.27 -33.57
C PRO A 746 28.23 4.37 -33.66
N GLY A 747 29.26 4.12 -34.46
CA GLY A 747 30.20 5.13 -34.96
C GLY A 747 31.69 4.82 -34.83
N LEU A 748 32.08 3.71 -34.21
CA LEU A 748 33.45 3.20 -34.18
C LEU A 748 33.43 1.68 -34.45
N TRP A 749 34.20 1.21 -35.43
CA TRP A 749 34.36 -0.22 -35.72
C TRP A 749 35.77 -0.70 -35.38
N TYR A 750 35.89 -1.69 -34.49
CA TYR A 750 37.18 -2.30 -34.18
C TYR A 750 37.69 -3.06 -35.40
N LEU A 751 38.90 -2.73 -35.84
CA LEU A 751 39.54 -3.30 -37.02
C LEU A 751 40.60 -4.35 -36.66
N GLY A 752 41.22 -4.22 -35.50
CA GLY A 752 42.29 -5.12 -35.03
C GLY A 752 43.33 -4.37 -34.20
N CYS A 753 44.45 -5.04 -33.95
CA CYS A 753 45.51 -4.53 -33.09
C CYS A 753 46.89 -4.64 -33.75
N VAL A 754 47.81 -3.73 -33.42
CA VAL A 754 49.21 -3.76 -33.87
C VAL A 754 50.17 -3.57 -32.70
N GLY A 755 51.33 -4.23 -32.75
CA GLY A 755 52.31 -4.22 -31.67
C GLY A 755 53.50 -3.30 -31.86
N ALA A 756 53.68 -2.71 -33.04
CA ALA A 756 54.76 -1.78 -33.34
C ALA A 756 54.19 -0.41 -33.70
N GLU A 757 54.72 0.63 -33.08
CA GLU A 757 54.30 2.00 -33.32
C GLU A 757 54.76 2.48 -34.70
N ALA A 758 55.91 1.99 -35.18
CA ALA A 758 56.40 2.25 -36.54
C ALA A 758 55.42 1.79 -37.63
N LEU A 759 54.54 0.83 -37.32
CA LEU A 759 53.51 0.37 -38.24
C LEU A 759 52.34 1.35 -38.37
N LEU A 760 52.22 2.42 -37.59
CA LEU A 760 51.05 3.33 -37.68
C LEU A 760 51.17 4.42 -38.77
N GLY A 761 52.22 4.36 -39.62
CA GLY A 761 52.47 5.32 -40.70
C GLY A 761 53.08 6.65 -40.21
N GLU A 762 53.72 7.39 -41.11
CA GLU A 762 54.39 8.67 -40.79
C GLU A 762 53.39 9.84 -40.61
N GLU A 763 52.25 9.79 -41.29
CA GLU A 763 51.21 10.83 -41.23
C GLU A 763 50.19 10.50 -40.12
N ARG A 764 50.45 10.97 -38.89
CA ARG A 764 49.62 10.71 -37.71
C ARG A 764 49.63 11.88 -36.73
N THR A 765 48.52 12.10 -36.03
CA THR A 765 48.42 13.10 -34.96
C THR A 765 48.33 12.41 -33.62
N TYR A 766 49.18 12.80 -32.67
CA TYR A 766 49.24 12.23 -31.34
C TYR A 766 48.39 13.03 -30.34
N SER A 767 47.69 12.31 -29.47
CA SER A 767 47.12 12.85 -28.22
C SER A 767 47.38 11.89 -27.06
N GLY A 768 47.48 12.43 -25.85
CA GLY A 768 47.67 11.67 -24.62
C GLY A 768 46.63 12.05 -23.56
N GLY A 769 46.50 11.21 -22.54
CA GLY A 769 45.50 11.39 -21.48
C GLY A 769 44.27 10.52 -21.73
N ALA A 770 43.08 11.06 -21.42
CA ALA A 770 41.85 10.28 -21.45
C ALA A 770 41.36 9.89 -22.87
N ASP A 771 41.89 10.55 -23.92
CA ASP A 771 41.72 10.16 -25.34
C ASP A 771 42.19 8.74 -25.63
N GLY A 772 43.22 8.25 -24.92
CA GLY A 772 43.79 6.92 -25.09
C GLY A 772 43.23 5.85 -24.15
N SER A 773 42.40 6.25 -23.17
CA SER A 773 41.81 5.34 -22.17
C SER A 773 40.28 5.20 -22.30
N THR A 774 39.63 6.12 -23.02
CA THR A 774 38.17 6.13 -23.26
C THR A 774 37.83 6.18 -24.76
N LEU A 775 36.84 5.39 -25.18
CA LEU A 775 36.39 5.33 -26.58
C LEU A 775 35.60 6.58 -27.00
N ALA A 776 34.91 7.21 -26.06
CA ALA A 776 34.15 8.43 -26.33
C ALA A 776 35.05 9.60 -26.73
N GLU A 777 36.16 9.79 -26.02
CA GLU A 777 37.11 10.87 -26.29
C GLU A 777 37.98 10.57 -27.50
N ALA A 778 38.44 9.32 -27.66
CA ALA A 778 39.10 8.84 -28.89
C ALA A 778 38.33 9.20 -30.17
N ARG A 779 36.99 9.08 -30.13
CA ARG A 779 36.13 9.47 -31.26
C ARG A 779 36.12 10.96 -31.51
N ALA A 780 36.05 11.76 -30.44
CA ALA A 780 36.04 13.21 -30.52
C ALA A 780 37.37 13.71 -31.09
N PHE A 781 38.48 13.18 -30.56
CA PHE A 781 39.84 13.45 -31.03
C PHE A 781 40.01 13.14 -32.52
N ALA A 782 39.61 11.94 -32.96
CA ALA A 782 39.73 11.56 -34.37
C ALA A 782 38.88 12.44 -35.31
N LYS A 783 37.72 12.91 -34.83
CA LYS A 783 36.85 13.82 -35.57
C LYS A 783 37.43 15.24 -35.65
N GLU A 784 38.08 15.71 -34.60
CA GLU A 784 38.79 16.99 -34.56
C GLU A 784 40.02 16.97 -35.48
N ALA A 785 40.78 15.87 -35.47
CA ALA A 785 41.92 15.65 -36.36
C ALA A 785 41.52 15.30 -37.81
N GLY A 786 40.22 15.23 -38.14
CA GLY A 786 39.75 14.90 -39.49
C GLY A 786 40.15 13.50 -40.00
N SER A 787 40.54 12.59 -39.11
CA SER A 787 41.10 11.29 -39.44
C SER A 787 40.02 10.20 -39.46
N ARG A 788 40.20 9.21 -40.35
CA ARG A 788 39.26 8.10 -40.52
C ARG A 788 39.48 6.97 -39.52
N TYR A 789 40.69 6.85 -38.98
CA TYR A 789 41.07 5.79 -38.05
C TYR A 789 41.66 6.39 -36.79
N VAL A 790 41.49 5.68 -35.68
CA VAL A 790 42.12 6.00 -34.39
C VAL A 790 42.76 4.76 -33.79
N ALA A 791 43.98 4.88 -33.29
CA ALA A 791 44.71 3.83 -32.60
C ALA A 791 44.88 4.19 -31.12
N LEU A 792 44.57 3.25 -30.22
CA LEU A 792 44.52 3.48 -28.77
C LEU A 792 45.46 2.53 -28.03
N ALA A 793 46.16 3.04 -27.02
CA ALA A 793 46.96 2.23 -26.10
C ALA A 793 46.85 2.79 -24.67
N ARG A 794 46.26 2.02 -23.76
CA ARG A 794 45.97 2.48 -22.40
C ARG A 794 47.15 2.30 -21.43
N SER A 795 47.43 3.31 -20.60
CA SER A 795 48.43 3.31 -19.52
C SER A 795 47.80 3.82 -18.20
N GLY A 796 47.18 2.91 -17.43
CA GLY A 796 46.53 3.19 -16.16
C GLY A 796 45.16 3.85 -16.31
N MET A 797 45.03 5.05 -15.74
CA MET A 797 43.85 5.91 -15.91
C MET A 797 43.92 6.77 -17.18
N ASP A 798 45.11 6.91 -17.75
CA ASP A 798 45.40 7.64 -18.97
C ASP A 798 45.74 6.68 -20.12
N GLY A 799 46.02 7.22 -21.30
CA GLY A 799 46.50 6.46 -22.43
C GLY A 799 47.06 7.33 -23.54
N HIS A 800 47.42 6.67 -24.62
CA HIS A 800 47.91 7.27 -25.85
C HIS A 800 46.91 7.01 -26.99
N ALA A 801 46.67 8.03 -27.80
CA ALA A 801 45.83 7.95 -28.97
C ALA A 801 46.55 8.52 -30.19
N PHE A 802 46.46 7.84 -31.33
CA PHE A 802 46.87 8.34 -32.63
C PHE A 802 45.67 8.45 -33.56
N ALA A 803 45.45 9.63 -34.12
CA ALA A 803 44.53 9.83 -35.23
C ALA A 803 45.29 9.60 -36.54
N ILE A 804 44.77 8.70 -37.38
CA ILE A 804 45.45 8.21 -38.58
C ILE A 804 44.52 8.38 -39.80
N PRO A 805 44.97 9.05 -40.87
CA PRO A 805 44.14 9.31 -42.06
C PRO A 805 43.96 8.06 -42.93
N ALA A 806 44.96 7.17 -43.00
CA ALA A 806 44.94 5.95 -43.80
C ALA A 806 45.52 4.74 -43.05
N LEU A 807 45.07 3.53 -43.36
CA LEU A 807 45.62 2.32 -42.76
C LEU A 807 47.06 2.06 -43.24
N PRO A 808 47.92 1.46 -42.40
CA PRO A 808 49.32 1.22 -42.73
C PRO A 808 49.57 0.32 -43.95
N PRO A 809 50.65 0.55 -44.72
CA PRO A 809 51.06 -0.37 -45.79
C PRO A 809 51.45 -1.73 -45.21
N GLY A 810 50.67 -2.77 -45.51
CA GLY A 810 50.84 -4.14 -45.01
C GLY A 810 49.89 -4.56 -43.88
N TRP A 811 48.96 -3.68 -43.47
CA TRP A 811 47.96 -3.99 -42.44
C TRP A 811 47.00 -5.11 -42.89
N LYS A 812 46.87 -6.15 -42.06
CA LYS A 812 45.86 -7.21 -42.20
C LYS A 812 44.94 -7.19 -40.98
N ALA A 813 43.63 -7.20 -41.21
CA ALA A 813 42.64 -7.32 -40.14
C ALA A 813 42.92 -8.58 -39.31
N GLY A 814 43.08 -8.43 -37.99
CA GLY A 814 43.36 -9.54 -37.07
C GLY A 814 44.78 -10.11 -37.11
N SER A 815 45.79 -9.35 -37.57
CA SER A 815 47.19 -9.83 -37.62
C SER A 815 47.85 -10.06 -36.25
N LEU A 816 47.29 -9.51 -35.18
CA LEU A 816 47.76 -9.65 -33.80
C LEU A 816 46.53 -9.71 -32.86
N ASP A 817 46.43 -10.77 -32.06
CA ASP A 817 45.34 -10.98 -31.10
C ASP A 817 45.92 -11.55 -29.80
N ASP A 818 46.60 -10.69 -29.04
CA ASP A 818 47.16 -11.04 -27.73
C ASP A 818 46.39 -10.37 -26.59
N ALA A 819 46.70 -10.79 -25.35
CA ALA A 819 46.02 -10.31 -24.15
C ALA A 819 46.06 -8.77 -24.05
N GLY A 820 47.17 -8.14 -24.47
CA GLY A 820 47.35 -6.69 -24.45
C GLY A 820 46.37 -5.93 -25.34
N CYS A 821 45.98 -6.50 -26.48
CA CYS A 821 45.00 -5.92 -27.41
C CYS A 821 43.57 -5.89 -26.85
N SER A 822 43.26 -6.82 -25.93
CA SER A 822 41.93 -6.96 -25.33
C SER A 822 41.75 -6.22 -23.99
N THR A 823 42.75 -5.43 -23.59
CA THR A 823 42.71 -4.61 -22.36
C THR A 823 41.50 -3.68 -22.36
N PRO A 824 40.61 -3.74 -21.36
CA PRO A 824 39.33 -3.04 -21.39
C PRO A 824 39.49 -1.52 -21.35
N CYS A 825 38.61 -0.79 -22.05
CA CYS A 825 38.48 0.67 -21.93
C CYS A 825 37.81 1.07 -20.59
N LEU A 826 38.06 2.29 -20.11
CA LEU A 826 37.49 2.79 -18.83
C LEU A 826 35.98 3.02 -18.89
N ASP A 827 35.47 3.47 -20.04
CA ASP A 827 34.07 3.78 -20.27
C ASP A 827 33.25 2.54 -20.63
N PHE A 828 33.83 1.60 -21.39
CA PHE A 828 33.18 0.35 -21.79
C PHE A 828 34.11 -0.85 -21.65
N GLN A 829 33.91 -1.64 -20.59
CA GLN A 829 34.70 -2.84 -20.30
C GLN A 829 34.55 -3.97 -21.35
N GLU A 830 33.56 -3.87 -22.23
CA GLU A 830 33.31 -4.83 -23.31
C GLU A 830 34.24 -4.65 -24.52
N TYR A 831 34.95 -3.51 -24.61
CA TYR A 831 35.80 -3.12 -25.73
C TYR A 831 37.26 -2.98 -25.30
N GLY A 832 38.19 -3.32 -26.21
CA GLY A 832 39.63 -3.26 -25.97
C GLY A 832 40.24 -1.92 -26.39
N CYS A 833 40.97 -1.26 -25.50
CA CYS A 833 41.70 0.00 -25.75
C CYS A 833 43.22 -0.21 -25.91
N GLY A 834 43.67 -1.47 -26.05
CA GLY A 834 45.10 -1.76 -26.09
C GLY A 834 45.80 -1.49 -24.76
N CYS A 835 47.10 -1.76 -24.67
CA CYS A 835 47.90 -1.53 -23.47
C CYS A 835 49.18 -0.76 -23.81
N ALA A 836 49.74 -0.07 -22.83
CA ALA A 836 51.06 0.50 -22.86
C ALA A 836 51.78 0.23 -21.54
N ASP A 837 53.10 0.04 -21.62
CA ASP A 837 54.05 0.01 -20.51
C ASP A 837 53.63 -0.99 -19.40
N GLU A 838 53.33 -0.50 -18.20
CA GLU A 838 53.01 -1.32 -17.02
C GLU A 838 51.80 -2.24 -17.24
N LEU A 839 50.76 -1.77 -17.95
CA LEU A 839 49.58 -2.59 -18.27
C LEU A 839 49.89 -3.73 -19.24
N CYS A 840 50.83 -3.51 -20.17
CA CYS A 840 51.28 -4.60 -21.04
C CYS A 840 52.13 -5.62 -20.27
N ALA A 841 52.90 -5.18 -19.27
CA ALA A 841 53.63 -6.08 -18.37
C ALA A 841 52.67 -6.93 -17.52
N GLU A 842 51.61 -6.34 -16.98
CA GLU A 842 50.53 -7.06 -16.27
C GLU A 842 49.80 -8.06 -17.18
N ALA A 843 49.61 -7.73 -18.46
CA ALA A 843 49.02 -8.62 -19.46
C ALA A 843 49.98 -9.74 -19.93
N GLY A 844 51.21 -9.80 -19.42
CA GLY A 844 52.20 -10.84 -19.77
C GLY A 844 52.77 -10.72 -21.18
N VAL A 845 52.76 -9.52 -21.76
CA VAL A 845 53.14 -9.26 -23.15
C VAL A 845 54.57 -8.71 -23.23
N SER A 846 55.39 -9.27 -24.12
CA SER A 846 56.78 -8.81 -24.35
C SER A 846 56.89 -7.82 -25.52
N ALA A 847 57.99 -7.05 -25.53
CA ALA A 847 58.31 -6.09 -26.59
C ALA A 847 58.45 -6.79 -27.96
N VAL A 848 57.94 -6.13 -29.00
CA VAL A 848 58.13 -6.58 -30.39
C VAL A 848 59.57 -6.25 -30.82
N ARG A 849 60.22 -7.15 -31.58
CA ARG A 849 61.62 -7.01 -31.99
C ARG A 849 61.86 -5.70 -32.76
N GLY A 850 62.60 -4.76 -32.17
CA GLY A 850 62.96 -3.47 -32.78
C GLY A 850 62.24 -2.24 -32.20
N GLU A 851 61.37 -2.41 -31.21
CA GLU A 851 60.67 -1.31 -30.50
C GLU A 851 61.22 -1.16 -29.07
N GLU A 852 61.39 0.08 -28.59
CA GLU A 852 61.93 0.39 -27.26
C GLU A 852 60.88 0.23 -26.14
N HIS A 853 59.59 0.42 -26.47
CA HIS A 853 58.47 0.37 -25.53
C HIS A 853 57.52 -0.81 -25.79
N VAL A 854 56.94 -1.38 -24.73
CA VAL A 854 55.95 -2.47 -24.82
C VAL A 854 54.56 -1.86 -24.98
N ARG A 855 54.04 -1.86 -26.22
CA ARG A 855 52.72 -1.29 -26.52
C ARG A 855 51.88 -2.19 -27.43
N ARG A 856 50.56 -2.09 -27.28
CA ARG A 856 49.54 -2.69 -28.15
C ARG A 856 48.51 -1.63 -28.52
N TRP A 857 48.43 -1.36 -29.81
CA TRP A 857 47.57 -0.32 -30.37
C TRP A 857 46.30 -0.94 -30.94
N ALA A 858 45.17 -0.70 -30.27
CA ALA A 858 43.84 -1.10 -30.73
C ALA A 858 43.33 -0.08 -31.77
N ILE A 859 43.06 -0.54 -33.00
CA ILE A 859 42.67 0.31 -34.13
C ILE A 859 41.15 0.27 -34.33
N TYR A 860 40.55 1.46 -34.42
CA TYR A 860 39.13 1.66 -34.71
C TYR A 860 38.93 2.55 -35.94
N GLU A 861 37.92 2.22 -36.76
CA GLU A 861 37.42 3.07 -37.86
C GLU A 861 36.31 3.99 -37.37
N VAL A 862 36.44 5.29 -37.62
CA VAL A 862 35.46 6.33 -37.30
C VAL A 862 34.50 6.49 -38.47
N VAL A 863 33.21 6.24 -38.23
CA VAL A 863 32.21 6.24 -39.30
C VAL A 863 31.64 7.63 -39.49
N ALA A 864 31.94 8.25 -40.63
CA ALA A 864 31.23 9.44 -41.07
C ALA A 864 29.79 9.05 -41.49
N LYS A 865 28.77 9.74 -40.94
CA LYS A 865 27.38 9.56 -41.37
C LYS A 865 27.25 9.89 -42.86
N GLY A 866 27.08 8.87 -43.70
CA GLY A 866 26.45 9.00 -45.03
C GLY A 866 27.30 8.57 -46.23
N LYS A 867 27.15 7.32 -46.66
CA LYS A 867 27.05 6.92 -48.07
C LYS A 867 26.45 5.50 -48.14
N LYS A 868 25.22 5.41 -48.67
CA LYS A 868 24.53 4.14 -48.97
C LYS A 868 25.43 3.30 -49.90
N LYS A 869 25.83 2.10 -49.47
CA LYS A 869 26.43 1.11 -50.39
C LYS A 869 25.37 0.69 -51.41
N ALA A 870 25.62 0.99 -52.68
CA ALA A 870 24.84 0.50 -53.82
C ALA A 870 24.94 -1.03 -53.89
N LYS A 871 23.79 -1.71 -54.00
CA LYS A 871 23.69 -3.15 -54.30
C LYS A 871 24.35 -3.43 -55.65
N LYS A 872 25.38 -4.27 -55.66
CA LYS A 872 25.87 -4.94 -56.87
C LYS A 872 24.96 -6.15 -57.13
N GLY A 873 24.37 -6.20 -58.32
CA GLY A 873 23.43 -7.24 -58.73
C GLY A 873 24.05 -8.64 -58.80
N SER A 874 23.23 -9.64 -58.49
CA SER A 874 23.46 -11.04 -58.79
C SER A 874 23.06 -11.34 -60.26
N PRO A 875 23.74 -12.25 -60.96
CA PRO A 875 23.39 -12.64 -62.32
C PRO A 875 22.13 -13.50 -62.36
N LYS A 876 21.52 -13.49 -63.55
CA LYS A 876 20.44 -14.35 -64.02
C LYS A 876 20.74 -15.84 -63.77
N ASP A 877 19.71 -16.60 -63.43
CA ASP A 877 19.45 -17.93 -64.02
C ASP A 877 17.91 -18.19 -64.02
N GLU A 878 17.48 -18.58 -65.23
CA GLU A 878 16.26 -19.21 -65.75
C GLU A 878 15.19 -19.72 -64.76
N MET A 879 13.93 -19.27 -64.89
CA MET A 879 12.85 -19.88 -65.72
C MET A 879 11.60 -19.01 -65.72
#